data_AF-A0A2T0UET6-F1
#
_entry.id   AF-A0A2T0UET6-F1
#
_cell.length_a   1.000
_cell.length_b   1.000
_cell.length_c   1.000
_cell.angle_alpha   90.00
_cell.angle_beta   90.00
_cell.angle_gamma   90.00
#
_symmetry.space_group_name_H-M   'P 1'
#
loop_
_entity.id
_entity.type
_entity.pdbx_description
1 polymer ?
#
loop_
_entity_poly.entity_id
_entity_poly.type
_entity_poly.pdbx_seq_one_letter_code
_entity_poly.pdbx_strand_id
1 'polypeptide(L)'
;MTIPLQFRIEIALGADINGDPTGWTWTDITDRVLVVDGAKITIRRGRRSDSGAVTAANATFILDNDDGAFETDNPLSPYYPLLDVNTPVQISVSPDSGSSWYARFAGYLTKLPTRWLGAGAAISRITVTAESILRRLSQEDAASPLERTAPALLSGRCLEYWSMQDGQYATQCASHFAGGIPMTVTGSLDLGRSTPPPGSTATAMSDYEFMAARPPSATGTVRPYTNTGAWSVHGIFRIEQEAPFELVLMECDLAKAEGSAQPDKIRLVVDDEVLSLEAYREDDTLLGSMSTGIVASRAPNDGEWHAITVRAAQSGSDVLARIRYEGATYTLTLTGKTLGPIRRVAFPSTRITTAPKTLSVGHLAVYDHELTTVLQDRVAQAMRAYPREQANARIGRTDTESALMYQVQVFSGVSSMVELLGEQPHANSLGILADAAEADGGILFEPADFADGSLRYYSRAFINGLANAAPAVVIPQRILADLDKNDDDYLLSTQVTAAGAGSSVTAAVSPVQNATAISVNVADGDRLPDMAGWALYQGTRKGGRFPSTKVNMHEASTFLMYDWLNSDLGDRIALDDPPPHAGDVDMILEGYTETIDLYDWVLDLYGSPASRYQIADLDDTTRGRMDTAGSRLVNAVTAAATALEVETHEGSEWSTAASGFDVGVGGERMAVTSVAAAFSDTFTRSVSNGWGTSTSGHAWSLTGGLASDYSVNGTRGLISLGAVNSLRSTYIAGLAVADIDRTFTVRVPVIPTGAGIQVRSMVRWDVAVGTYYMPQIQIETSSAVTATIRKSVAGVNTTLRSKVLGVTHTATTDYRLRVRTEGSWIYFKVWTTAQAEPTQWTDAAWDTDITTAGAWGVRAALLTGNTNSLPVVIQVDNDTTANPQRFTVTRAVNNIPKDHSAGAELTLSQPNHLGL
;
A
#
# COMPACT_ATOMS: atom_id res chain seq x y z
N MET A 1 -12.76 39.15 -5.02
CA MET A 1 -14.13 39.54 -4.61
C MET A 1 -14.14 40.99 -4.12
N THR A 2 -15.23 41.75 -4.29
CA THR A 2 -15.48 43.03 -3.58
C THR A 2 -16.22 42.83 -2.25
N ILE A 3 -16.60 41.59 -1.93
CA ILE A 3 -17.32 41.19 -0.72
C ILE A 3 -16.34 40.43 0.19
N PRO A 4 -16.24 40.78 1.48
CA PRO A 4 -15.34 40.10 2.43
C PRO A 4 -15.74 38.64 2.63
N LEU A 5 -14.75 37.76 2.82
CA LEU A 5 -14.99 36.36 3.21
C LEU A 5 -15.60 36.37 4.62
N GLN A 6 -16.70 35.63 4.82
CA GLN A 6 -17.27 35.47 6.14
C GLN A 6 -16.69 34.24 6.82
N PHE A 7 -16.36 34.37 8.09
CA PHE A 7 -15.94 33.28 8.97
C PHE A 7 -16.81 33.27 10.22
N ARG A 8 -16.86 32.13 10.90
CA ARG A 8 -17.55 31.94 12.16
C ARG A 8 -16.68 31.11 13.10
N ILE A 9 -16.52 31.57 14.34
CA ILE A 9 -15.84 30.83 15.40
C ILE A 9 -16.81 30.60 16.54
N GLU A 10 -16.98 29.35 16.91
CA GLU A 10 -17.92 28.94 17.97
C GLU A 10 -17.19 28.09 19.01
N ILE A 11 -17.59 28.22 20.28
CA ILE A 11 -17.10 27.41 21.40
C ILE A 11 -18.24 26.69 22.13
N ALA A 12 -18.00 25.47 22.61
CA ALA A 12 -18.98 24.67 23.34
C ALA A 12 -18.69 24.68 24.85
N LEU A 13 -19.24 25.67 25.55
CA LEU A 13 -19.00 25.87 26.99
C LEU A 13 -19.60 24.74 27.83
N GLY A 14 -18.81 24.15 28.73
CA GLY A 14 -19.27 23.09 29.64
C GLY A 14 -19.64 21.76 28.96
N ALA A 15 -19.22 21.56 27.71
CA ALA A 15 -19.48 20.33 26.96
C ALA A 15 -18.84 19.09 27.62
N ASP A 16 -19.55 17.96 27.58
CA ASP A 16 -18.93 16.67 27.86
C ASP A 16 -18.05 16.27 26.67
N ILE A 17 -16.74 16.53 26.80
CA ILE A 17 -15.72 16.33 25.76
C ILE A 17 -15.45 14.87 25.41
N ASN A 18 -16.07 13.92 26.13
CA ASN A 18 -16.02 12.49 25.83
C ASN A 18 -17.38 11.96 25.35
N GLY A 19 -18.41 12.81 25.35
CA GLY A 19 -19.75 12.49 24.88
C GLY A 19 -19.97 12.80 23.41
N ASP A 20 -21.21 12.57 22.96
CA ASP A 20 -21.65 12.89 21.60
C ASP A 20 -21.63 14.40 21.33
N PRO A 21 -20.83 14.90 20.37
CA PRO A 21 -20.74 16.33 20.06
C PRO A 21 -22.02 16.90 19.46
N THR A 22 -22.94 16.07 18.95
CA THR A 22 -24.24 16.55 18.45
C THR A 22 -25.14 17.10 19.56
N GLY A 23 -24.86 16.74 20.83
CA GLY A 23 -25.56 17.28 22.00
C GLY A 23 -24.97 18.59 22.53
N TRP A 24 -23.85 19.07 21.99
CA TRP A 24 -23.18 20.28 22.48
C TRP A 24 -23.92 21.56 22.09
N THR A 25 -23.87 22.55 22.98
CA THR A 25 -24.43 23.89 22.71
C THR A 25 -23.30 24.83 22.33
N TRP A 26 -23.36 25.36 21.11
CA TRP A 26 -22.35 26.24 20.54
C TRP A 26 -22.66 27.71 20.84
N THR A 27 -21.64 28.46 21.26
CA THR A 27 -21.67 29.91 21.47
C THR A 27 -20.82 30.58 20.41
N ASP A 28 -21.42 31.43 19.59
CA ASP A 28 -20.73 32.24 18.58
C ASP A 28 -19.91 33.36 19.26
N ILE A 29 -18.61 33.39 18.98
CA ILE A 29 -17.66 34.40 19.48
C ILE A 29 -17.03 35.21 18.36
N THR A 30 -17.57 35.14 17.14
CA THR A 30 -17.00 35.75 15.92
C THR A 30 -16.73 37.24 16.08
N ASP A 31 -17.65 37.99 16.70
CA ASP A 31 -17.52 39.44 16.94
C ASP A 31 -16.33 39.82 17.84
N ARG A 32 -15.74 38.84 18.55
CA ARG A 32 -14.56 39.03 19.41
C ARG A 32 -13.25 38.70 18.70
N VAL A 33 -13.30 38.12 17.50
CA VAL A 33 -12.11 37.68 16.76
C VAL A 33 -11.49 38.85 16.02
N LEU A 34 -10.20 39.08 16.26
CA LEU A 34 -9.45 40.15 15.59
C LEU A 34 -8.81 39.62 14.31
N VAL A 35 -9.16 40.28 13.21
CA VAL A 35 -8.66 40.05 11.84
C VAL A 35 -8.26 41.38 11.20
N VAL A 36 -7.67 42.28 11.97
CA VAL A 36 -7.18 43.59 11.51
C VAL A 36 -5.78 43.82 12.08
N ASP A 37 -5.04 44.79 11.51
CA ASP A 37 -3.68 45.16 11.95
C ASP A 37 -2.68 43.98 11.98
N GLY A 38 -2.85 43.03 11.05
CA GLY A 38 -1.98 41.86 10.90
C GLY A 38 -2.37 40.64 11.75
N ALA A 39 -3.46 40.70 12.53
CA ALA A 39 -4.06 39.54 13.16
C ALA A 39 -4.79 38.67 12.11
N LYS A 40 -4.64 37.35 12.20
CA LYS A 40 -5.18 36.39 11.23
C LYS A 40 -5.64 35.12 11.93
N ILE A 41 -6.58 34.42 11.34
CA ILE A 41 -6.89 33.04 11.69
C ILE A 41 -5.94 32.15 10.89
N THR A 42 -5.22 31.25 11.57
CA THR A 42 -4.36 30.26 10.91
C THR A 42 -4.82 28.87 11.28
N ILE A 43 -5.06 28.02 10.30
CA ILE A 43 -5.40 26.60 10.47
C ILE A 43 -4.30 25.77 9.80
N ARG A 44 -3.87 24.70 10.46
CA ARG A 44 -2.93 23.72 9.93
C ARG A 44 -3.53 22.33 10.07
N ARG A 45 -3.60 21.60 8.96
CA ARG A 45 -4.10 20.22 8.91
C ARG A 45 -3.12 19.32 8.16
N GLY A 46 -3.10 18.05 8.55
CA GLY A 46 -2.23 17.04 7.95
C GLY A 46 -0.76 17.23 8.29
N ARG A 47 0.11 16.74 7.40
CA ARG A 47 1.56 16.76 7.59
C ARG A 47 2.24 17.59 6.51
N ARG A 48 3.47 18.03 6.80
CA ARG A 48 4.36 18.45 5.72
C ARG A 48 4.92 17.20 5.05
N SER A 49 5.20 17.30 3.76
CA SER A 49 5.68 16.17 2.94
C SER A 49 7.00 15.55 3.45
N ASP A 50 7.71 16.23 4.36
CA ASP A 50 9.00 15.86 4.96
C ASP A 50 8.90 15.31 6.40
N SER A 51 7.75 15.43 7.08
CA SER A 51 7.57 14.93 8.44
C SER A 51 6.86 13.57 8.44
N GLY A 52 7.57 12.49 8.80
CA GLY A 52 7.02 11.13 8.78
C GLY A 52 5.90 10.84 9.79
N ALA A 53 5.66 11.71 10.77
CA ALA A 53 4.66 11.49 11.83
C ALA A 53 3.36 12.27 11.58
N VAL A 54 2.23 11.64 11.90
CA VAL A 54 0.92 12.30 11.94
C VAL A 54 0.97 13.41 13.01
N THR A 55 0.73 14.65 12.60
CA THR A 55 0.74 15.82 13.49
C THR A 55 -0.70 16.25 13.76
N ALA A 56 -1.01 16.60 15.01
CA ALA A 56 -2.32 17.10 15.36
C ALA A 56 -2.63 18.40 14.59
N ALA A 57 -3.80 18.45 13.96
CA ALA A 57 -4.31 19.68 13.39
C ALA A 57 -4.40 20.77 14.47
N ASN A 58 -4.09 22.00 14.11
CA ASN A 58 -4.13 23.13 15.03
C ASN A 58 -4.70 24.39 14.39
N ALA A 59 -5.27 25.25 15.22
CA ALA A 59 -5.72 26.57 14.82
C ALA A 59 -5.25 27.64 15.81
N THR A 60 -4.93 28.83 15.30
CA THR A 60 -4.60 30.01 16.09
C THR A 60 -5.39 31.22 15.60
N PHE A 61 -5.84 32.03 16.55
CA PHE A 61 -6.53 33.30 16.30
C PHE A 61 -6.41 34.20 17.53
N ILE A 62 -6.72 35.49 17.38
CA ILE A 62 -6.61 36.48 18.45
C ILE A 62 -8.01 36.95 18.84
N LEU A 63 -8.29 36.99 20.14
CA LEU A 63 -9.54 37.52 20.70
C LEU A 63 -9.32 38.88 21.37
N ASP A 64 -10.30 39.75 21.21
CA ASP A 64 -10.51 40.92 22.08
C ASP A 64 -11.02 40.46 23.45
N ASN A 65 -10.31 40.88 24.49
CA ASN A 65 -10.60 40.54 25.88
C ASN A 65 -10.55 41.79 26.79
N ASP A 66 -10.84 42.97 26.26
CA ASP A 66 -10.81 44.24 27.02
C ASP A 66 -11.80 44.26 28.21
N ASP A 67 -12.87 43.46 28.15
CA ASP A 67 -13.84 43.27 29.24
C ASP A 67 -13.54 42.07 30.15
N GLY A 68 -12.45 41.33 29.89
CA GLY A 68 -12.06 40.15 30.66
C GLY A 68 -13.00 38.94 30.50
N ALA A 69 -13.80 38.89 29.44
CA ALA A 69 -14.77 37.81 29.22
C ALA A 69 -14.13 36.42 29.03
N PHE A 70 -12.89 36.33 28.58
CA PHE A 70 -12.21 35.06 28.29
C PHE A 70 -11.17 34.67 29.35
N GLU A 71 -11.15 35.37 30.49
CA GLU A 71 -10.36 34.98 31.66
C GLU A 71 -11.04 33.80 32.39
N THR A 72 -10.37 32.65 32.44
CA THR A 72 -10.95 31.42 33.00
C THR A 72 -11.14 31.47 34.52
N ASP A 73 -10.40 32.33 35.21
CA ASP A 73 -10.47 32.52 36.67
C ASP A 73 -11.27 33.76 37.09
N ASN A 74 -11.82 34.52 36.15
CA ASN A 74 -12.60 35.73 36.42
C ASN A 74 -14.08 35.38 36.71
N PRO A 75 -14.57 35.53 37.95
CA PRO A 75 -15.97 35.19 38.28
C PRO A 75 -16.99 36.15 37.66
N LEU A 76 -16.54 37.29 37.11
CA LEU A 76 -17.40 38.25 36.40
C LEU A 76 -17.50 37.95 34.89
N SER A 77 -16.71 36.99 34.38
CA SER A 77 -16.82 36.56 32.99
C SER A 77 -18.19 35.92 32.74
N PRO A 78 -18.85 36.20 31.59
CA PRO A 78 -20.07 35.50 31.20
C PRO A 78 -19.85 34.01 30.92
N TYR A 79 -18.60 33.57 30.74
CA TYR A 79 -18.23 32.20 30.45
C TYR A 79 -17.72 31.45 31.68
N TYR A 80 -17.61 32.09 32.84
CA TYR A 80 -17.22 31.44 34.09
C TYR A 80 -18.37 30.58 34.66
N PRO A 81 -18.11 29.36 35.17
CA PRO A 81 -16.84 28.63 35.22
C PRO A 81 -16.66 27.63 34.06
N LEU A 82 -17.39 27.81 32.96
CA LEU A 82 -17.54 26.82 31.88
C LEU A 82 -16.44 26.89 30.83
N LEU A 83 -15.75 28.02 30.69
CA LEU A 83 -14.58 28.17 29.83
C LEU A 83 -13.34 27.62 30.54
N ASP A 84 -12.74 26.60 29.95
CA ASP A 84 -11.48 26.02 30.41
C ASP A 84 -10.64 25.47 29.24
N VAL A 85 -9.43 25.03 29.52
CA VAL A 85 -8.66 24.17 28.61
C VAL A 85 -9.49 22.94 28.28
N ASN A 86 -9.42 22.50 27.03
CA ASN A 86 -10.27 21.50 26.38
C ASN A 86 -11.71 21.93 26.07
N THR A 87 -12.10 23.20 26.26
CA THR A 87 -13.38 23.67 25.68
C THR A 87 -13.36 23.42 24.16
N PRO A 88 -14.36 22.73 23.58
CA PRO A 88 -14.41 22.51 22.14
C PRO A 88 -14.57 23.83 21.37
N VAL A 89 -13.90 23.93 20.22
CA VAL A 89 -13.96 25.07 19.30
C VAL A 89 -14.10 24.58 17.87
N GLN A 90 -14.89 25.27 17.08
CA GLN A 90 -15.00 25.05 15.64
C GLN A 90 -14.85 26.35 14.86
N ILE A 91 -14.26 26.27 13.67
CA ILE A 91 -14.05 27.38 12.75
C ILE A 91 -14.68 27.01 11.42
N SER A 92 -15.55 27.87 10.91
CA SER A 92 -16.22 27.71 9.62
C SER A 92 -16.05 28.94 8.75
N VAL A 93 -16.14 28.76 7.43
CA VAL A 93 -16.12 29.86 6.45
C VAL A 93 -17.34 29.78 5.53
N SER A 94 -17.70 30.93 4.95
CA SER A 94 -18.81 31.05 4.02
C SER A 94 -18.39 31.90 2.80
N PRO A 95 -18.31 31.30 1.60
CA PRO A 95 -18.01 32.03 0.37
C PRO A 95 -19.24 32.77 -0.20
N ASP A 96 -20.44 32.52 0.34
CA ASP A 96 -21.73 33.00 -0.16
C ASP A 96 -22.44 33.96 0.81
N SER A 97 -21.64 34.79 1.49
CA SER A 97 -22.10 35.85 2.40
C SER A 97 -23.00 35.33 3.54
N GLY A 98 -22.69 34.15 4.07
CA GLY A 98 -23.33 33.57 5.25
C GLY A 98 -24.49 32.63 4.93
N SER A 99 -24.73 32.30 3.66
CA SER A 99 -25.84 31.42 3.25
C SER A 99 -25.53 29.95 3.57
N SER A 100 -24.29 29.53 3.33
CA SER A 100 -23.78 28.18 3.61
C SER A 100 -22.47 28.25 4.39
N TRP A 101 -22.34 27.38 5.40
CA TRP A 101 -21.17 27.34 6.29
C TRP A 101 -20.44 26.02 6.12
N TYR A 102 -19.13 26.10 5.92
CA TYR A 102 -18.25 24.95 5.75
C TYR A 102 -17.20 24.95 6.85
N ALA A 103 -17.15 23.86 7.63
CA ALA A 103 -16.17 23.71 8.68
C ALA A 103 -14.77 23.58 8.10
N ARG A 104 -13.80 24.21 8.76
CA ARG A 104 -12.38 24.22 8.39
C ARG A 104 -11.50 23.64 9.50
N PHE A 105 -11.98 23.70 10.74
CA PHE A 105 -11.28 23.16 11.89
C PHE A 105 -12.26 22.81 13.01
N ALA A 106 -12.03 21.67 13.64
CA ALA A 106 -12.65 21.23 14.88
C ALA A 106 -11.57 20.75 15.85
N GLY A 107 -11.62 21.23 17.09
CA GLY A 107 -10.63 20.85 18.09
C GLY A 107 -10.94 21.42 19.47
N TYR A 108 -9.93 21.41 20.32
CA TYR A 108 -10.05 21.73 21.73
C TYR A 108 -9.08 22.86 22.09
N LEU A 109 -9.52 23.85 22.86
CA LEU A 109 -8.66 24.94 23.33
C LEU A 109 -7.50 24.37 24.15
N THR A 110 -6.27 24.75 23.84
CA THR A 110 -5.07 24.27 24.56
C THR A 110 -4.34 25.38 25.28
N LYS A 111 -4.37 26.61 24.74
CA LYS A 111 -3.73 27.78 25.35
C LYS A 111 -4.59 29.02 25.16
N LEU A 112 -4.81 29.75 26.25
CA LEU A 112 -5.50 31.04 26.31
C LEU A 112 -4.64 32.09 27.05
N PRO A 113 -3.41 32.40 26.60
CA PRO A 113 -2.57 33.39 27.25
C PRO A 113 -3.13 34.80 27.06
N THR A 114 -3.43 35.47 28.17
CA THR A 114 -3.75 36.91 28.17
C THR A 114 -2.49 37.75 28.09
N ARG A 115 -2.53 38.76 27.23
CA ARG A 115 -1.49 39.78 27.09
C ARG A 115 -2.10 41.17 27.19
N TRP A 116 -1.54 41.97 28.10
CA TRP A 116 -1.88 43.39 28.23
C TRP A 116 -0.93 44.26 27.40
N LEU A 117 -1.49 45.20 26.65
CA LEU A 117 -0.82 46.09 25.72
C LEU A 117 -1.14 47.56 26.05
N GLY A 118 -0.29 48.47 25.57
CA GLY A 118 -0.45 49.91 25.75
C GLY A 118 0.00 50.43 27.12
N ALA A 119 0.05 51.76 27.26
CA ALA A 119 0.39 52.41 28.52
C ALA A 119 -0.70 52.12 29.56
N GLY A 120 -0.32 51.57 30.72
CA GLY A 120 -1.25 51.25 31.80
C GLY A 120 -2.09 49.99 31.58
N ALA A 121 -1.71 49.09 30.66
CA ALA A 121 -2.41 47.82 30.40
C ALA A 121 -3.88 47.99 29.93
N ALA A 122 -4.17 49.07 29.19
CA ALA A 122 -5.52 49.43 28.76
C ALA A 122 -6.14 48.52 27.69
N ILE A 123 -5.33 47.67 27.05
CA ILE A 123 -5.77 46.74 26.00
C ILE A 123 -5.41 45.31 26.43
N SER A 124 -6.36 44.39 26.40
CA SER A 124 -6.22 42.97 26.72
C SER A 124 -6.54 42.11 25.51
N ARG A 125 -5.63 41.19 25.18
CA ARG A 125 -5.74 40.30 24.01
C ARG A 125 -5.39 38.88 24.40
N ILE A 126 -6.10 37.90 23.82
CA ILE A 126 -5.78 36.48 24.00
C ILE A 126 -5.37 35.88 22.67
N THR A 127 -4.19 35.25 22.63
CA THR A 127 -3.75 34.47 21.47
C THR A 127 -4.15 33.02 21.67
N VAL A 128 -5.29 32.64 21.11
CA VAL A 128 -5.84 31.30 21.26
C VAL A 128 -4.99 30.30 20.48
N THR A 129 -4.71 29.15 21.09
CA THR A 129 -4.26 27.93 20.40
C THR A 129 -5.28 26.84 20.66
N ALA A 130 -5.72 26.17 19.60
CA ALA A 130 -6.57 25.00 19.65
C ALA A 130 -5.92 23.86 18.88
N GLU A 131 -6.05 22.64 19.39
CA GLU A 131 -5.49 21.43 18.78
C GLU A 131 -6.56 20.34 18.76
N SER A 132 -6.51 19.50 17.74
CA SER A 132 -7.47 18.43 17.48
C SER A 132 -7.39 17.27 18.48
N ILE A 133 -8.21 16.23 18.22
CA ILE A 133 -8.25 15.01 19.03
C ILE A 133 -6.91 14.25 19.06
N LEU A 134 -6.08 14.30 18.00
CA LEU A 134 -4.81 13.55 17.96
C LEU A 134 -3.87 13.93 19.10
N ARG A 135 -3.88 15.19 19.53
CA ARG A 135 -3.11 15.62 20.71
C ARG A 135 -3.57 14.91 21.97
N ARG A 136 -4.89 14.78 22.18
CA ARG A 136 -5.44 14.11 23.37
C ARG A 136 -5.07 12.63 23.37
N LEU A 137 -5.13 11.97 22.21
CA LEU A 137 -4.75 10.57 22.05
C LEU A 137 -3.25 10.34 22.27
N SER A 138 -2.40 11.29 21.88
CA SER A 138 -0.96 11.22 22.14
C SER A 138 -0.61 11.33 23.63
N GLN A 139 -1.53 11.87 24.44
CA GLN A 139 -1.37 12.07 25.87
C GLN A 139 -1.94 10.92 26.70
N GLU A 140 -2.63 9.95 26.09
CA GLU A 140 -3.00 8.72 26.79
C GLU A 140 -1.76 7.94 27.22
N ASP A 141 -1.87 7.29 28.38
CA ASP A 141 -0.85 6.36 28.84
C ASP A 141 -0.75 5.14 27.91
N ALA A 142 0.46 4.63 27.74
CA ALA A 142 0.66 3.38 27.03
C ALA A 142 0.08 2.22 27.83
N ALA A 143 -0.68 1.34 27.16
CA ALA A 143 -1.33 0.21 27.81
C ALA A 143 -1.16 -1.07 26.97
N SER A 144 -1.13 -2.21 27.66
CA SER A 144 -1.11 -3.52 27.00
C SER A 144 -2.45 -3.83 26.32
N PRO A 145 -2.49 -4.68 25.27
CA PRO A 145 -3.73 -5.04 24.58
C PRO A 145 -4.86 -5.52 25.51
N LEU A 146 -4.54 -6.34 26.52
CA LEU A 146 -5.53 -6.81 27.49
C LEU A 146 -6.04 -5.70 28.41
N GLU A 147 -5.18 -4.77 28.82
CA GLU A 147 -5.54 -3.64 29.66
C GLU A 147 -6.48 -2.65 29.00
N ARG A 148 -6.40 -2.53 27.68
CA ARG A 148 -7.35 -1.75 26.89
C ARG A 148 -8.66 -2.51 26.68
N THR A 149 -8.55 -3.77 26.28
CA THR A 149 -9.70 -4.56 25.83
C THR A 149 -10.65 -4.91 26.98
N ALA A 150 -10.12 -5.46 28.08
CA ALA A 150 -10.94 -6.01 29.15
C ALA A 150 -11.90 -4.97 29.74
N PRO A 151 -11.46 -3.81 30.27
CA PRO A 151 -12.39 -2.83 30.82
C PRO A 151 -13.38 -2.25 29.79
N ALA A 152 -13.04 -2.29 28.48
CA ALA A 152 -13.85 -1.72 27.40
C ALA A 152 -14.86 -2.70 26.75
N LEU A 153 -14.85 -4.01 27.06
CA LEU A 153 -15.71 -5.01 26.40
C LEU A 153 -17.20 -4.67 26.41
N LEU A 154 -17.68 -4.12 27.52
CA LEU A 154 -19.04 -3.62 27.68
C LEU A 154 -18.96 -2.26 28.36
N SER A 155 -19.05 -1.20 27.56
CA SER A 155 -18.97 0.17 28.03
C SER A 155 -19.91 0.41 29.23
N GLY A 156 -19.34 0.87 30.34
CA GLY A 156 -20.04 1.16 31.58
C GLY A 156 -20.52 -0.05 32.40
N ARG A 157 -20.17 -1.28 32.04
CA ARG A 157 -20.60 -2.53 32.72
C ARG A 157 -19.49 -3.30 33.42
N CYS A 158 -18.23 -2.94 33.19
CA CYS A 158 -17.10 -3.46 33.96
C CYS A 158 -17.08 -2.77 35.34
N LEU A 159 -17.31 -3.56 36.39
CA LEU A 159 -17.38 -3.13 37.79
C LEU A 159 -15.99 -2.90 38.40
N GLU A 160 -15.10 -3.86 38.16
CA GLU A 160 -13.72 -3.83 38.64
C GLU A 160 -12.80 -4.45 37.61
N TYR A 161 -11.58 -3.91 37.51
CA TYR A 161 -10.54 -4.47 36.68
C TYR A 161 -9.17 -4.24 37.32
N TRP A 162 -8.39 -5.31 37.44
CA TRP A 162 -7.03 -5.31 37.96
C TRP A 162 -6.11 -5.96 36.93
N SER A 163 -5.15 -5.21 36.38
CA SER A 163 -4.19 -5.73 35.41
C SER A 163 -3.24 -6.76 36.03
N MET A 164 -2.90 -6.58 37.31
CA MET A 164 -1.88 -7.34 38.05
C MET A 164 -0.48 -7.23 37.42
N GLN A 165 -0.23 -6.16 36.66
CA GLN A 165 1.04 -5.84 36.02
C GLN A 165 1.95 -4.96 36.90
N ASP A 166 1.57 -4.75 38.15
CA ASP A 166 2.33 -3.93 39.09
C ASP A 166 3.75 -4.50 39.30
N GLY A 167 4.70 -3.61 39.63
CA GLY A 167 6.10 -4.00 39.78
C GLY A 167 6.38 -4.96 40.94
N GLN A 168 7.57 -5.57 40.91
CA GLN A 168 8.02 -6.66 41.79
C GLN A 168 7.92 -6.43 43.32
N TYR A 169 7.75 -5.18 43.76
CA TYR A 169 7.66 -4.81 45.17
C TYR A 169 6.26 -4.35 45.60
N ALA A 170 5.30 -4.39 44.68
CA ALA A 170 3.92 -4.08 45.00
C ALA A 170 3.30 -5.20 45.85
N THR A 171 2.51 -4.82 46.84
CA THR A 171 1.75 -5.74 47.72
C THR A 171 0.25 -5.75 47.41
N GLN A 172 -0.14 -4.96 46.42
CA GLN A 172 -1.51 -4.80 45.95
C GLN A 172 -1.50 -4.61 44.44
N CYS A 173 -2.55 -5.06 43.77
CA CYS A 173 -2.78 -4.75 42.36
C CYS A 173 -3.66 -3.50 42.27
N ALA A 174 -3.19 -2.46 41.58
CA ALA A 174 -3.96 -1.24 41.41
C ALA A 174 -5.28 -1.52 40.64
N SER A 175 -6.36 -0.83 41.03
CA SER A 175 -7.59 -0.83 40.23
C SER A 175 -7.40 0.10 39.04
N HIS A 176 -7.89 -0.33 37.88
CA HIS A 176 -7.89 0.50 36.67
C HIS A 176 -8.83 1.71 36.78
N PHE A 177 -9.89 1.61 37.56
CA PHE A 177 -10.87 2.69 37.69
C PHE A 177 -10.45 3.70 38.76
N ALA A 178 -10.64 4.98 38.48
CA ALA A 178 -10.43 6.05 39.46
C ALA A 178 -11.26 5.81 40.74
N GLY A 179 -10.61 5.87 41.89
CA GLY A 179 -11.24 5.58 43.19
C GLY A 179 -11.65 4.11 43.40
N GLY A 180 -11.21 3.20 42.54
CA GLY A 180 -11.40 1.76 42.70
C GLY A 180 -10.60 1.17 43.87
N ILE A 181 -10.97 -0.02 44.32
CA ILE A 181 -10.34 -0.69 45.46
C ILE A 181 -9.20 -1.57 44.96
N PRO A 182 -7.94 -1.37 45.40
CA PRO A 182 -6.84 -2.25 45.03
C PRO A 182 -7.06 -3.69 45.48
N MET A 183 -6.63 -4.65 44.66
CA MET A 183 -6.63 -6.06 45.02
C MET A 183 -5.50 -6.31 46.02
N THR A 184 -5.77 -7.01 47.12
CA THR A 184 -4.73 -7.34 48.10
C THR A 184 -4.05 -8.65 47.72
N VAL A 185 -2.71 -8.63 47.63
CA VAL A 185 -1.90 -9.81 47.34
C VAL A 185 -1.31 -10.36 48.64
N THR A 186 -1.40 -11.68 48.80
CA THR A 186 -0.94 -12.41 49.99
C THR A 186 -0.31 -13.75 49.60
N GLY A 187 0.37 -14.38 50.56
CA GLY A 187 1.00 -15.68 50.34
C GLY A 187 2.31 -15.57 49.56
N SER A 188 2.59 -16.55 48.71
CA SER A 188 3.79 -16.59 47.85
C SER A 188 3.54 -16.06 46.43
N LEU A 189 2.59 -15.14 46.24
CA LEU A 189 2.30 -14.54 44.93
C LEU A 189 3.09 -13.24 44.76
N ASP A 190 4.08 -13.25 43.86
CA ASP A 190 4.92 -12.09 43.56
C ASP A 190 4.47 -11.41 42.25
N LEU A 191 4.28 -10.09 42.26
CA LEU A 191 3.90 -9.30 41.09
C LEU A 191 5.10 -9.04 40.16
N GLY A 192 4.86 -8.73 38.88
CA GLY A 192 5.91 -8.41 37.90
C GLY A 192 6.96 -9.50 37.66
N ARG A 193 6.61 -10.79 37.85
CA ARG A 193 7.54 -11.93 37.79
C ARG A 193 7.31 -12.88 36.62
N SER A 194 6.09 -12.95 36.10
CA SER A 194 5.74 -13.93 35.06
C SER A 194 6.45 -13.65 33.73
N THR A 195 6.69 -14.69 32.93
CA THR A 195 6.95 -14.52 31.50
C THR A 195 5.60 -14.21 30.84
N PRO A 196 5.39 -12.98 30.33
CA PRO A 196 4.05 -12.55 29.91
C PRO A 196 3.63 -13.15 28.57
N PRO A 197 2.32 -13.27 28.30
CA PRO A 197 1.84 -13.45 26.93
C PRO A 197 2.00 -12.14 26.13
N PRO A 198 1.96 -12.17 24.79
CA PRO A 198 2.14 -10.97 23.96
C PRO A 198 1.20 -9.80 24.32
N GLY A 199 -0.02 -10.12 24.74
CA GLY A 199 -1.07 -9.16 25.10
C GLY A 199 -0.93 -8.47 26.46
N SER A 200 0.13 -8.75 27.21
CA SER A 200 0.34 -8.28 28.59
C SER A 200 1.81 -7.93 28.82
N THR A 201 2.09 -7.12 29.85
CA THR A 201 3.42 -7.08 30.48
C THR A 201 3.52 -8.14 31.58
N ALA A 202 4.66 -8.25 32.27
CA ALA A 202 4.85 -9.24 33.33
C ALA A 202 3.80 -9.08 34.45
N THR A 203 3.15 -10.18 34.83
CA THR A 203 2.08 -10.22 35.85
C THR A 203 2.52 -10.98 37.10
N ALA A 204 1.56 -11.35 37.94
CA ALA A 204 1.75 -12.16 39.13
C ALA A 204 2.19 -13.60 38.81
N MET A 205 3.18 -14.09 39.56
CA MET A 205 3.63 -15.49 39.54
C MET A 205 3.86 -15.99 40.96
N SER A 206 3.45 -17.23 41.22
CA SER A 206 3.70 -17.91 42.48
C SER A 206 5.17 -18.31 42.63
N ASP A 207 5.73 -18.14 43.81
CA ASP A 207 6.97 -18.80 44.21
C ASP A 207 6.69 -20.25 44.63
N TYR A 208 7.13 -21.20 43.79
CA TYR A 208 6.95 -22.64 43.97
C TYR A 208 7.43 -23.14 45.33
N GLU A 209 8.60 -22.66 45.78
CA GLU A 209 9.24 -23.16 47.00
C GLU A 209 8.39 -22.91 48.25
N PHE A 210 7.52 -21.89 48.21
CA PHE A 210 6.71 -21.46 49.35
C PHE A 210 5.21 -21.69 49.18
N MET A 211 4.71 -22.13 48.02
CA MET A 211 3.27 -22.25 47.76
C MET A 211 2.51 -23.10 48.79
N ALA A 212 3.07 -24.24 49.20
CA ALA A 212 2.42 -25.10 50.19
C ALA A 212 2.39 -24.48 51.60
N ALA A 213 3.42 -23.69 51.95
CA ALA A 213 3.53 -23.05 53.26
C ALA A 213 2.80 -21.70 53.35
N ARG A 214 2.63 -21.02 52.22
CA ARG A 214 2.03 -19.68 52.07
C ARG A 214 1.20 -19.64 50.78
N PRO A 215 -0.02 -20.20 50.78
CA PRO A 215 -0.83 -20.29 49.57
C PRO A 215 -0.98 -18.93 48.87
N PRO A 216 -0.59 -18.79 47.59
CA PRO A 216 -0.72 -17.55 46.85
C PRO A 216 -2.19 -17.14 46.77
N SER A 217 -2.48 -15.86 46.97
CA SER A 217 -3.81 -15.33 46.71
C SER A 217 -3.79 -13.84 46.39
N ALA A 218 -4.60 -13.44 45.41
CA ALA A 218 -4.98 -12.06 45.20
C ALA A 218 -6.49 -11.94 45.42
N THR A 219 -6.92 -11.05 46.31
CA THR A 219 -8.33 -10.88 46.68
C THR A 219 -8.80 -9.45 46.45
N GLY A 220 -9.85 -9.29 45.65
CA GLY A 220 -10.44 -8.01 45.27
C GLY A 220 -11.88 -7.91 45.77
N THR A 221 -12.23 -6.74 46.31
CA THR A 221 -13.63 -6.43 46.68
C THR A 221 -14.31 -5.80 45.48
N VAL A 222 -15.53 -6.24 45.18
CA VAL A 222 -16.36 -5.65 44.12
C VAL A 222 -17.19 -4.53 44.72
N ARG A 223 -17.09 -3.31 44.14
CA ARG A 223 -17.93 -2.19 44.56
C ARG A 223 -19.43 -2.55 44.49
N PRO A 224 -20.27 -2.07 45.43
CA PRO A 224 -21.70 -2.31 45.38
C PRO A 224 -22.31 -1.84 44.06
N TYR A 225 -23.18 -2.66 43.46
CA TYR A 225 -23.86 -2.35 42.21
C TYR A 225 -25.31 -2.86 42.24
N THR A 226 -26.13 -2.39 41.30
CA THR A 226 -27.50 -2.86 41.16
C THR A 226 -27.49 -4.26 40.56
N ASN A 227 -28.03 -5.25 41.28
CA ASN A 227 -28.07 -6.62 40.78
C ASN A 227 -28.93 -6.71 39.50
N THR A 228 -28.29 -7.08 38.39
CA THR A 228 -28.89 -7.26 37.07
C THR A 228 -29.44 -8.67 36.86
N GLY A 229 -29.19 -9.59 37.80
CA GLY A 229 -29.47 -11.01 37.65
C GLY A 229 -28.40 -11.77 36.88
N ALA A 230 -27.27 -11.14 36.53
CA ALA A 230 -26.10 -11.79 35.94
C ALA A 230 -24.78 -11.13 36.35
N TRP A 231 -23.68 -11.86 36.19
CA TRP A 231 -22.33 -11.32 36.29
C TRP A 231 -21.35 -12.21 35.52
N SER A 232 -20.20 -11.64 35.16
CA SER A 232 -19.08 -12.38 34.56
C SER A 232 -17.77 -11.97 35.23
N VAL A 233 -16.86 -12.91 35.39
CA VAL A 233 -15.47 -12.70 35.81
C VAL A 233 -14.56 -13.29 34.76
N HIS A 234 -13.63 -12.49 34.25
CA HIS A 234 -12.66 -12.90 33.25
C HIS A 234 -11.25 -12.77 33.82
N GLY A 235 -10.41 -13.77 33.58
CA GLY A 235 -9.00 -13.77 34.00
C GLY A 235 -8.12 -14.48 32.98
N ILE A 236 -6.81 -14.19 33.02
CA ILE A 236 -5.81 -15.03 32.34
C ILE A 236 -4.97 -15.79 33.37
N PHE A 237 -4.55 -16.99 33.02
CA PHE A 237 -3.71 -17.81 33.86
C PHE A 237 -2.75 -18.67 33.03
N ARG A 238 -1.67 -19.09 33.67
CA ARG A 238 -0.73 -20.09 33.16
C ARG A 238 -0.38 -21.00 34.32
N ILE A 239 -0.55 -22.31 34.13
CA ILE A 239 -0.12 -23.31 35.10
C ILE A 239 0.86 -24.25 34.41
N GLU A 240 1.98 -24.52 35.09
CA GLU A 240 2.92 -25.56 34.69
C GLU A 240 2.90 -26.66 35.75
N GLN A 241 2.84 -27.91 35.30
CA GLN A 241 2.78 -29.08 36.17
C GLN A 241 4.10 -29.85 36.21
N GLU A 242 4.49 -30.30 37.40
CA GLU A 242 5.49 -31.37 37.59
C GLU A 242 4.95 -32.58 38.37
N ALA A 243 3.87 -32.41 39.14
CA ALA A 243 3.21 -33.45 39.90
C ALA A 243 1.69 -33.22 39.91
N PRO A 244 0.85 -34.24 40.18
CA PRO A 244 -0.60 -34.06 40.32
C PRO A 244 -0.92 -32.98 41.36
N PHE A 245 -1.78 -32.04 40.99
CA PHE A 245 -2.12 -30.89 41.81
C PHE A 245 -3.63 -30.62 41.76
N GLU A 246 -4.16 -30.05 42.84
CA GLU A 246 -5.53 -29.57 42.90
C GLU A 246 -5.55 -28.19 43.59
N LEU A 247 -6.11 -27.19 42.92
CA LEU A 247 -6.19 -25.82 43.43
C LEU A 247 -7.49 -25.12 43.03
N VAL A 248 -7.97 -24.23 43.91
CA VAL A 248 -9.08 -23.32 43.60
C VAL A 248 -8.52 -22.08 42.88
N LEU A 249 -8.61 -22.07 41.55
CA LEU A 249 -8.04 -21.02 40.72
C LEU A 249 -8.82 -19.73 40.86
N MET A 250 -10.15 -19.81 40.98
CA MET A 250 -10.99 -18.63 41.17
C MET A 250 -12.07 -18.90 42.21
N GLU A 251 -12.29 -17.97 43.13
CA GLU A 251 -13.42 -18.02 44.08
C GLU A 251 -14.20 -16.72 43.98
N CYS A 252 -15.49 -16.81 43.62
CA CYS A 252 -16.42 -15.71 43.55
C CYS A 252 -17.39 -15.79 44.73
N ASP A 253 -17.32 -14.84 45.66
CA ASP A 253 -18.26 -14.77 46.78
C ASP A 253 -19.48 -13.92 46.42
N LEU A 254 -20.64 -14.47 46.75
CA LEU A 254 -21.92 -13.92 46.37
C LEU A 254 -22.65 -13.34 47.56
N ALA A 255 -23.48 -12.36 47.24
CA ALA A 255 -24.32 -11.71 48.20
C ALA A 255 -25.49 -12.58 48.63
N LYS A 256 -25.64 -12.81 49.95
CA LYS A 256 -26.79 -13.52 50.51
C LYS A 256 -27.94 -12.63 50.97
N ALA A 257 -29.19 -13.07 50.74
CA ALA A 257 -30.36 -12.68 51.54
C ALA A 257 -30.60 -13.72 52.66
N GLU A 258 -30.77 -13.28 53.92
CA GLU A 258 -30.94 -14.17 55.08
C GLU A 258 -31.99 -15.26 54.83
N GLY A 259 -31.66 -16.51 55.16
CA GLY A 259 -32.56 -17.67 54.98
C GLY A 259 -32.73 -18.19 53.55
N SER A 260 -32.11 -17.57 52.55
CA SER A 260 -32.17 -18.03 51.14
C SER A 260 -31.31 -19.28 50.89
N ALA A 261 -31.78 -20.16 50.00
CA ALA A 261 -31.09 -21.37 49.57
C ALA A 261 -30.07 -21.16 48.41
N GLN A 262 -29.74 -19.91 48.10
CA GLN A 262 -28.81 -19.48 47.05
C GLN A 262 -27.36 -19.91 47.27
N PRO A 263 -26.54 -20.01 46.21
CA PRO A 263 -25.09 -20.17 46.34
C PRO A 263 -24.47 -18.94 47.02
N ASP A 264 -23.58 -19.21 47.97
CA ASP A 264 -22.78 -18.18 48.66
C ASP A 264 -21.40 -18.04 48.00
N LYS A 265 -20.89 -19.11 47.36
CA LYS A 265 -19.61 -19.12 46.64
C LYS A 265 -19.73 -19.91 45.34
N ILE A 266 -19.07 -19.44 44.29
CA ILE A 266 -18.83 -20.22 43.06
C ILE A 266 -17.32 -20.32 42.85
N ARG A 267 -16.81 -21.55 42.75
CA ARG A 267 -15.39 -21.87 42.61
C ARG A 267 -15.08 -22.47 41.26
N LEU A 268 -13.98 -22.03 40.67
CA LEU A 268 -13.30 -22.71 39.58
C LEU A 268 -12.12 -23.49 40.18
N VAL A 269 -12.18 -24.82 40.05
CA VAL A 269 -11.15 -25.74 40.53
C VAL A 269 -10.40 -26.29 39.33
N VAL A 270 -9.07 -26.32 39.44
CA VAL A 270 -8.19 -27.02 38.49
C VAL A 270 -7.70 -28.27 39.19
N ASP A 271 -8.08 -29.42 38.66
CA ASP A 271 -7.57 -30.73 39.06
C ASP A 271 -6.83 -31.30 37.86
N ASP A 272 -5.52 -31.07 37.84
CA ASP A 272 -4.64 -31.45 36.74
C ASP A 272 -5.10 -30.90 35.36
N GLU A 273 -5.55 -31.78 34.45
CA GLU A 273 -6.05 -31.43 33.11
C GLU A 273 -7.54 -31.05 33.09
N VAL A 274 -8.21 -31.04 34.23
CA VAL A 274 -9.65 -30.91 34.36
C VAL A 274 -10.03 -29.61 35.06
N LEU A 275 -10.97 -28.87 34.46
CA LEU A 275 -11.60 -27.71 35.09
C LEU A 275 -12.97 -28.12 35.64
N SER A 276 -13.23 -27.76 36.90
CA SER A 276 -14.51 -27.99 37.56
C SER A 276 -15.10 -26.68 38.06
N LEU A 277 -16.39 -26.49 37.83
CA LEU A 277 -17.15 -25.35 38.37
C LEU A 277 -18.05 -25.86 39.47
N GLU A 278 -17.91 -25.31 40.67
CA GLU A 278 -18.53 -25.82 41.89
C GLU A 278 -19.22 -24.70 42.66
N ALA A 279 -20.48 -24.92 43.06
CA ALA A 279 -21.26 -23.96 43.83
C ALA A 279 -21.39 -24.42 45.29
N TYR A 280 -21.12 -23.54 46.24
CA TYR A 280 -21.09 -23.84 47.67
C TYR A 280 -21.97 -22.89 48.48
N ARG A 281 -22.35 -23.35 49.68
CA ARG A 281 -22.81 -22.49 50.78
C ARG A 281 -21.63 -21.90 51.56
N GLU A 282 -21.94 -20.95 52.44
CA GLU A 282 -20.96 -20.30 53.30
C GLU A 282 -20.16 -21.30 54.16
N ASP A 283 -20.84 -22.34 54.66
CA ASP A 283 -20.28 -23.46 55.44
C ASP A 283 -19.53 -24.51 54.60
N ASP A 284 -19.23 -24.20 53.33
CA ASP A 284 -18.60 -25.09 52.35
C ASP A 284 -19.42 -26.37 52.02
N THR A 285 -20.74 -26.37 52.25
CA THR A 285 -21.62 -27.42 51.70
C THR A 285 -21.76 -27.26 50.18
N LEU A 286 -21.40 -28.29 49.41
CA LEU A 286 -21.56 -28.32 47.95
C LEU A 286 -23.05 -28.36 47.56
N LEU A 287 -23.45 -27.46 46.66
CA LEU A 287 -24.80 -27.36 46.08
C LEU A 287 -24.90 -28.04 44.72
N GLY A 288 -23.79 -28.08 43.97
CA GLY A 288 -23.70 -28.72 42.67
C GLY A 288 -22.35 -28.44 42.01
N SER A 289 -21.95 -29.32 41.09
CA SER A 289 -20.71 -29.18 40.32
C SER A 289 -20.88 -29.66 38.88
N MET A 290 -20.01 -29.19 38.01
CA MET A 290 -19.76 -29.74 36.67
C MET A 290 -18.25 -29.87 36.46
N SER A 291 -17.85 -30.75 35.54
CA SER A 291 -16.47 -30.89 35.07
C SER A 291 -16.41 -30.78 33.54
N THR A 292 -15.31 -30.22 33.01
CA THR A 292 -15.04 -30.21 31.57
C THR A 292 -14.71 -31.58 30.99
N GLY A 293 -14.38 -32.55 31.86
CA GLY A 293 -13.56 -33.70 31.46
C GLY A 293 -12.15 -33.27 31.08
N ILE A 294 -11.35 -34.22 30.58
CA ILE A 294 -9.99 -33.95 30.09
C ILE A 294 -10.07 -33.08 28.82
N VAL A 295 -9.39 -31.94 28.83
CA VAL A 295 -9.34 -30.99 27.70
C VAL A 295 -8.08 -31.22 26.87
N ALA A 296 -8.06 -32.30 26.08
CA ALA A 296 -6.83 -32.81 25.45
C ALA A 296 -6.19 -31.90 24.38
N SER A 297 -6.91 -30.92 23.81
CA SER A 297 -6.36 -30.05 22.75
C SER A 297 -5.47 -28.92 23.27
N ARG A 298 -5.73 -28.45 24.50
CA ARG A 298 -5.03 -27.40 25.26
C ARG A 298 -5.43 -27.58 26.72
N ALA A 299 -4.58 -28.26 27.48
CA ALA A 299 -4.87 -28.59 28.87
C ALA A 299 -4.51 -27.38 29.76
N PRO A 300 -5.27 -27.11 30.85
CA PRO A 300 -5.04 -25.92 31.70
C PRO A 300 -3.65 -25.89 32.40
N ASN A 301 -2.92 -26.99 32.37
CA ASN A 301 -1.63 -27.24 32.98
C ASN A 301 -0.48 -27.38 31.94
N ASP A 302 -0.71 -27.03 30.67
CA ASP A 302 0.22 -27.25 29.55
C ASP A 302 1.44 -26.29 29.55
N GLY A 303 1.52 -25.38 30.51
CA GLY A 303 2.57 -24.38 30.62
C GLY A 303 2.36 -23.16 29.71
N GLU A 304 1.27 -23.06 28.96
CA GLU A 304 0.90 -21.90 28.13
C GLU A 304 -0.07 -20.96 28.85
N TRP A 305 -0.25 -19.76 28.30
CA TRP A 305 -1.24 -18.81 28.79
C TRP A 305 -2.64 -19.12 28.23
N HIS A 306 -3.62 -19.14 29.13
CA HIS A 306 -5.03 -19.32 28.81
C HIS A 306 -5.89 -18.18 29.32
N ALA A 307 -6.97 -17.90 28.59
CA ALA A 307 -8.04 -17.02 29.02
C ALA A 307 -9.23 -17.84 29.54
N ILE A 308 -9.81 -17.43 30.67
CA ILE A 308 -10.95 -18.09 31.29
C ILE A 308 -12.02 -17.07 31.65
N THR A 309 -13.27 -17.42 31.37
CA THR A 309 -14.43 -16.65 31.85
C THR A 309 -15.32 -17.54 32.69
N VAL A 310 -15.60 -17.11 33.92
CA VAL A 310 -16.65 -17.66 34.79
C VAL A 310 -17.83 -16.69 34.75
N ARG A 311 -19.03 -17.17 34.47
CA ARG A 311 -20.23 -16.32 34.40
C ARG A 311 -21.42 -17.01 35.05
N ALA A 312 -22.32 -16.23 35.64
CA ALA A 312 -23.56 -16.75 36.20
C ALA A 312 -24.73 -15.85 35.81
N ALA A 313 -25.86 -16.45 35.47
CA ALA A 313 -27.09 -15.74 35.15
C ALA A 313 -28.33 -16.44 35.71
N GLN A 314 -29.32 -15.66 36.13
CA GLN A 314 -30.65 -16.15 36.50
C GLN A 314 -31.41 -16.57 35.24
N SER A 315 -31.97 -17.79 35.24
CA SER A 315 -32.78 -18.32 34.15
C SER A 315 -34.06 -18.96 34.72
N GLY A 316 -35.16 -18.22 34.69
CA GLY A 316 -36.38 -18.65 35.36
C GLY A 316 -36.14 -18.87 36.86
N SER A 317 -36.46 -20.06 37.37
CA SER A 317 -36.23 -20.46 38.77
C SER A 317 -34.82 -20.96 39.08
N ASP A 318 -33.94 -21.03 38.07
CA ASP A 318 -32.65 -21.68 38.18
C ASP A 318 -31.50 -20.69 37.97
N VAL A 319 -30.32 -21.02 38.47
CA VAL A 319 -29.07 -20.30 38.18
C VAL A 319 -28.24 -21.12 37.21
N LEU A 320 -27.82 -20.49 36.12
CA LEU A 320 -26.90 -21.08 35.15
C LEU A 320 -25.53 -20.49 35.37
N ALA A 321 -24.61 -21.28 35.93
CA ALA A 321 -23.21 -20.92 36.08
C ALA A 321 -22.41 -21.61 34.96
N ARG A 322 -21.52 -20.88 34.30
CA ARG A 322 -20.84 -21.34 33.09
C ARG A 322 -19.37 -20.99 33.12
N ILE A 323 -18.58 -21.83 32.48
CA ILE A 323 -17.20 -21.50 32.11
C ILE A 323 -17.04 -21.49 30.60
N ARG A 324 -16.24 -20.56 30.09
CA ARG A 324 -15.74 -20.58 28.72
C ARG A 324 -14.23 -20.70 28.73
N TYR A 325 -13.74 -21.78 28.13
CA TYR A 325 -12.34 -22.14 28.07
C TYR A 325 -12.05 -22.69 26.67
N GLU A 326 -11.02 -22.16 26.00
CA GLU A 326 -10.56 -22.58 24.67
C GLU A 326 -11.71 -22.74 23.64
N GLY A 327 -12.64 -21.78 23.62
CA GLY A 327 -13.77 -21.71 22.68
C GLY A 327 -14.99 -22.56 23.04
N ALA A 328 -14.85 -23.50 23.98
CA ALA A 328 -15.95 -24.33 24.49
C ALA A 328 -16.68 -23.66 25.65
N THR A 329 -17.94 -24.02 25.88
CA THR A 329 -18.73 -23.54 27.01
C THR A 329 -19.36 -24.70 27.76
N TYR A 330 -19.16 -24.72 29.07
CA TYR A 330 -19.67 -25.74 29.98
C TYR A 330 -20.62 -25.09 30.98
N THR A 331 -21.71 -25.77 31.34
CA THR A 331 -22.80 -25.18 32.13
C THR A 331 -23.15 -26.07 33.33
N LEU A 332 -23.10 -25.48 34.52
CA LEU A 332 -23.72 -25.97 35.74
C LEU A 332 -25.13 -25.36 35.86
N THR A 333 -26.15 -26.21 36.02
CA THR A 333 -27.51 -25.76 36.33
C THR A 333 -27.81 -25.99 37.80
N LEU A 334 -28.06 -24.91 38.55
CA LEU A 334 -28.46 -24.95 39.95
C LEU A 334 -29.98 -24.76 40.04
N THR A 335 -30.70 -25.87 40.18
CA THR A 335 -32.16 -25.89 40.14
C THR A 335 -32.80 -25.27 41.39
N GLY A 336 -33.82 -24.43 41.18
CA GLY A 336 -34.59 -23.79 42.25
C GLY A 336 -33.76 -22.82 43.09
N LYS A 337 -32.74 -22.19 42.50
CA LYS A 337 -31.82 -21.26 43.15
C LYS A 337 -31.99 -19.84 42.61
N THR A 338 -31.63 -18.87 43.45
CA THR A 338 -31.58 -17.45 43.09
C THR A 338 -30.13 -16.97 43.06
N LEU A 339 -29.77 -16.13 42.10
CA LEU A 339 -28.42 -15.56 41.98
C LEU A 339 -28.30 -14.25 42.77
N GLY A 340 -27.35 -14.21 43.71
CA GLY A 340 -26.94 -12.98 44.38
C GLY A 340 -25.87 -12.21 43.57
N PRO A 341 -25.76 -10.87 43.75
CA PRO A 341 -24.66 -10.11 43.15
C PRO A 341 -23.30 -10.55 43.70
N ILE A 342 -22.24 -10.45 42.90
CA ILE A 342 -20.87 -10.75 43.33
C ILE A 342 -20.35 -9.65 44.27
N ARG A 343 -19.66 -10.02 45.34
CA ARG A 343 -19.12 -9.08 46.35
C ARG A 343 -17.60 -9.10 46.47
N ARG A 344 -16.99 -10.27 46.22
CA ARG A 344 -15.54 -10.46 46.32
C ARG A 344 -15.12 -11.51 45.29
N VAL A 345 -13.93 -11.34 44.76
CA VAL A 345 -13.28 -12.33 43.91
C VAL A 345 -11.86 -12.59 44.40
N ALA A 346 -11.45 -13.86 44.45
CA ALA A 346 -10.07 -14.27 44.68
C ALA A 346 -9.52 -15.01 43.47
N PHE A 347 -8.34 -14.62 42.99
CA PHE A 347 -7.69 -15.16 41.79
C PHE A 347 -6.16 -15.06 41.89
N PRO A 348 -5.44 -16.11 42.34
CA PRO A 348 -5.96 -17.37 42.87
C PRO A 348 -6.58 -17.25 44.27
N SER A 349 -7.33 -18.27 44.68
CA SER A 349 -7.81 -18.43 46.06
C SER A 349 -6.74 -19.07 46.94
N THR A 350 -6.81 -18.86 48.27
CA THR A 350 -5.87 -19.44 49.25
C THR A 350 -6.02 -20.95 49.43
N ARG A 351 -6.98 -21.61 48.74
CA ARG A 351 -7.27 -23.03 48.87
C ARG A 351 -6.49 -23.84 47.84
N ILE A 352 -5.40 -24.43 48.29
CA ILE A 352 -4.54 -25.31 47.52
C ILE A 352 -4.39 -26.62 48.31
N THR A 353 -4.72 -27.75 47.70
CA THR A 353 -4.52 -29.07 48.31
C THR A 353 -3.10 -29.55 48.04
N THR A 354 -2.68 -29.47 46.77
CA THR A 354 -1.36 -29.80 46.26
C THR A 354 -0.95 -28.70 45.27
N ALA A 355 0.30 -28.24 45.36
CA ALA A 355 0.75 -27.08 44.58
C ALA A 355 1.25 -27.49 43.19
N PRO A 356 0.92 -26.73 42.12
CA PRO A 356 1.53 -26.92 40.81
C PRO A 356 3.01 -26.50 40.85
N LYS A 357 3.76 -26.69 39.75
CA LYS A 357 5.15 -26.18 39.67
C LYS A 357 5.16 -24.66 39.57
N THR A 358 4.28 -24.09 38.77
CA THR A 358 4.20 -22.63 38.60
C THR A 358 2.75 -22.25 38.34
N LEU A 359 2.30 -21.18 39.00
CA LEU A 359 1.01 -20.56 38.77
C LEU A 359 1.22 -19.07 38.50
N SER A 360 0.88 -18.63 37.29
CA SER A 360 0.81 -17.21 36.95
C SER A 360 -0.64 -16.81 36.71
N VAL A 361 -1.00 -15.61 37.14
CA VAL A 361 -2.32 -15.01 36.91
C VAL A 361 -2.16 -13.57 36.48
N GLY A 362 -3.14 -13.05 35.76
CA GLY A 362 -3.18 -11.64 35.36
C GLY A 362 -4.56 -11.24 34.88
N HIS A 363 -4.75 -9.93 34.69
CA HIS A 363 -5.92 -9.32 34.08
C HIS A 363 -7.27 -9.87 34.56
N LEU A 364 -7.68 -9.48 35.76
CA LEU A 364 -8.97 -9.88 36.31
C LEU A 364 -10.01 -8.78 36.13
N ALA A 365 -11.05 -9.05 35.33
CA ALA A 365 -12.17 -8.13 35.11
C ALA A 365 -13.49 -8.72 35.63
N VAL A 366 -14.32 -7.90 36.26
CA VAL A 366 -15.62 -8.26 36.82
C VAL A 366 -16.71 -7.41 36.17
N TYR A 367 -17.77 -8.02 35.66
CA TYR A 367 -18.87 -7.36 34.96
C TYR A 367 -20.20 -7.63 35.65
N ASP A 368 -21.10 -6.65 35.62
CA ASP A 368 -22.50 -6.79 36.08
C ASP A 368 -23.41 -7.45 35.02
N HIS A 369 -22.86 -8.01 33.94
CA HIS A 369 -23.62 -8.65 32.86
C HIS A 369 -23.03 -10.01 32.50
N GLU A 370 -23.83 -10.86 31.86
CA GLU A 370 -23.32 -12.05 31.21
C GLU A 370 -22.63 -11.67 29.88
N LEU A 371 -21.31 -11.90 29.77
CA LEU A 371 -20.59 -11.66 28.52
C LEU A 371 -21.05 -12.64 27.43
N THR A 372 -21.18 -12.15 26.20
CA THR A 372 -21.43 -13.00 25.03
C THR A 372 -20.17 -13.80 24.66
N THR A 373 -20.30 -14.84 23.85
CA THR A 373 -19.14 -15.65 23.42
C THR A 373 -18.15 -14.83 22.60
N VAL A 374 -18.65 -13.91 21.76
CA VAL A 374 -17.83 -13.00 20.94
C VAL A 374 -16.95 -12.09 21.83
N LEU A 375 -17.53 -11.51 22.89
CA LEU A 375 -16.77 -10.65 23.80
C LEU A 375 -15.72 -11.45 24.58
N GLN A 376 -16.03 -12.68 24.98
CA GLN A 376 -15.07 -13.54 25.66
C GLN A 376 -13.90 -13.93 24.74
N ASP A 377 -14.19 -14.26 23.47
CA ASP A 377 -13.17 -14.60 22.48
C ASP A 377 -12.28 -13.39 22.15
N ARG A 378 -12.83 -12.16 22.20
CA ARG A 378 -12.07 -10.92 22.02
C ARG A 378 -10.98 -10.74 23.09
N VAL A 379 -11.20 -11.19 24.32
CA VAL A 379 -10.13 -11.15 25.35
C VAL A 379 -9.06 -12.20 25.10
N ALA A 380 -9.45 -13.40 24.65
CA ALA A 380 -8.48 -14.42 24.24
C ALA A 380 -7.61 -13.94 23.05
N GLN A 381 -8.17 -13.15 22.13
CA GLN A 381 -7.42 -12.47 21.08
C GLN A 381 -6.52 -11.36 21.61
N ALA A 382 -7.00 -10.55 22.56
CA ALA A 382 -6.20 -9.53 23.23
C ALA A 382 -4.99 -10.12 23.94
N MET A 383 -5.13 -11.27 24.61
CA MET A 383 -4.04 -12.01 25.26
C MET A 383 -2.92 -12.39 24.28
N ARG A 384 -3.28 -12.65 23.01
CA ARG A 384 -2.33 -12.93 21.93
C ARG A 384 -1.87 -11.68 21.18
N ALA A 385 -2.26 -10.48 21.64
CA ALA A 385 -2.01 -9.19 21.00
C ALA A 385 -2.61 -9.05 19.58
N TYR A 386 -3.80 -9.61 19.32
CA TYR A 386 -4.53 -9.44 18.05
C TYR A 386 -3.70 -9.72 16.78
N PRO A 387 -3.02 -10.88 16.68
CA PRO A 387 -2.21 -11.17 15.51
C PRO A 387 -3.14 -11.36 14.31
N ARG A 388 -2.70 -10.90 13.14
CA ARG A 388 -3.42 -10.98 11.85
C ARG A 388 -4.73 -10.20 11.80
N GLU A 389 -4.89 -9.21 12.68
CA GLU A 389 -6.00 -8.26 12.58
C GLU A 389 -5.78 -7.33 11.37
N GLN A 390 -6.82 -7.02 10.60
CA GLN A 390 -6.70 -6.03 9.52
C GLN A 390 -6.51 -4.62 10.11
N ALA A 391 -5.75 -3.75 9.43
CA ALA A 391 -5.49 -2.39 9.93
C ALA A 391 -6.77 -1.59 10.22
N ASN A 392 -7.77 -1.64 9.34
CA ASN A 392 -9.07 -1.00 9.54
C ASN A 392 -9.82 -1.57 10.76
N ALA A 393 -9.75 -2.88 10.98
CA ALA A 393 -10.37 -3.53 12.13
C ALA A 393 -9.69 -3.12 13.43
N ARG A 394 -8.35 -3.06 13.46
CA ARG A 394 -7.58 -2.57 14.61
C ARG A 394 -7.89 -1.12 14.93
N ILE A 395 -8.00 -0.27 13.91
CA ILE A 395 -8.36 1.15 14.05
C ILE A 395 -9.76 1.30 14.65
N GLY A 396 -10.77 0.64 14.06
CA GLY A 396 -12.14 0.68 14.58
C GLY A 396 -12.29 0.04 15.97
N ARG A 397 -11.46 -0.95 16.29
CA ARG A 397 -11.43 -1.56 17.63
C ARG A 397 -10.85 -0.61 18.67
N THR A 398 -9.71 0.00 18.37
CA THR A 398 -8.98 0.91 19.28
C THR A 398 -9.83 2.13 19.62
N ASP A 399 -10.65 2.60 18.68
CA ASP A 399 -11.67 3.62 18.90
C ASP A 399 -12.63 3.25 20.03
N THR A 400 -13.21 2.04 20.01
CA THR A 400 -14.10 1.58 21.07
C THR A 400 -13.43 1.34 22.42
N GLU A 401 -12.09 1.28 22.44
CA GLU A 401 -11.29 1.07 23.66
C GLU A 401 -10.77 2.37 24.27
N SER A 402 -10.76 3.47 23.52
CA SER A 402 -10.39 4.79 24.04
C SER A 402 -11.60 5.49 24.66
N ALA A 403 -11.43 6.01 25.87
CA ALA A 403 -12.43 6.86 26.52
C ALA A 403 -12.41 8.32 26.03
N LEU A 404 -11.42 8.70 25.19
CA LEU A 404 -11.26 10.07 24.69
C LEU A 404 -11.89 10.28 23.31
N MET A 405 -12.25 9.20 22.62
CA MET A 405 -12.79 9.22 21.27
C MET A 405 -14.31 9.08 21.28
N TYR A 406 -14.97 9.90 20.46
CA TYR A 406 -16.36 9.68 20.09
C TYR A 406 -16.41 9.23 18.63
N GLN A 407 -16.44 7.91 18.42
CA GLN A 407 -16.54 7.20 17.13
C GLN A 407 -15.51 7.58 16.04
N VAL A 408 -14.74 6.60 15.57
CA VAL A 408 -13.98 6.63 14.32
C VAL A 408 -14.90 6.11 13.22
N GLN A 409 -15.49 7.04 12.46
CA GLN A 409 -16.65 6.67 11.63
C GLN A 409 -16.35 6.37 10.15
N VAL A 410 -15.19 6.76 9.59
CA VAL A 410 -15.02 6.67 8.13
C VAL A 410 -13.74 5.92 7.73
N PHE A 411 -13.88 4.60 7.57
CA PHE A 411 -12.98 3.81 6.74
C PHE A 411 -13.39 3.97 5.27
N SER A 412 -12.50 4.49 4.43
CA SER A 412 -12.67 4.50 2.98
C SER A 412 -11.62 3.60 2.34
N GLY A 413 -12.08 2.53 1.69
CA GLY A 413 -11.20 1.57 1.04
C GLY A 413 -11.86 0.24 0.75
N VAL A 414 -11.08 -0.68 0.18
CA VAL A 414 -11.51 -2.06 -0.12
C VAL A 414 -10.95 -2.98 0.95
N SER A 415 -11.80 -3.53 1.83
CA SER A 415 -11.36 -4.33 2.98
C SER A 415 -10.52 -5.57 2.62
N SER A 416 -10.63 -6.12 1.41
CA SER A 416 -9.81 -7.24 0.97
C SER A 416 -8.37 -6.86 0.59
N MET A 417 -8.08 -5.56 0.47
CA MET A 417 -6.77 -5.01 0.12
C MET A 417 -6.06 -4.34 1.31
N VAL A 418 -6.65 -4.44 2.51
CA VAL A 418 -6.09 -3.89 3.74
C VAL A 418 -5.09 -4.89 4.33
N GLU A 419 -3.92 -4.41 4.74
CA GLU A 419 -2.84 -5.24 5.27
C GLU A 419 -3.23 -5.93 6.59
N LEU A 420 -2.75 -7.18 6.76
CA LEU A 420 -2.87 -7.92 8.01
C LEU A 420 -1.69 -7.58 8.92
N LEU A 421 -1.99 -7.24 10.16
CA LEU A 421 -1.00 -6.73 11.10
C LEU A 421 -0.40 -7.83 11.98
N GLY A 422 0.83 -7.61 12.43
CA GLY A 422 1.47 -8.41 13.47
C GLY A 422 0.88 -8.15 14.86
N GLU A 423 1.62 -8.48 15.90
CA GLU A 423 1.19 -8.24 17.29
C GLU A 423 0.96 -6.74 17.55
N GLN A 424 -0.12 -6.40 18.25
CA GLN A 424 -0.40 -5.02 18.62
C GLN A 424 0.68 -4.50 19.59
N PRO A 425 1.27 -3.31 19.34
CA PRO A 425 2.23 -2.72 20.25
C PRO A 425 1.60 -2.30 21.59
N HIS A 426 2.42 -2.28 22.64
CA HIS A 426 2.07 -1.71 23.94
C HIS A 426 2.25 -0.20 23.87
N ALA A 427 1.23 0.50 23.40
CA ALA A 427 1.27 1.92 23.11
C ALA A 427 -0.04 2.61 23.51
N ASN A 428 -0.04 3.94 23.43
CA ASN A 428 -1.27 4.73 23.55
C ASN A 428 -2.13 4.59 22.29
N SER A 429 -3.36 5.11 22.31
CA SER A 429 -4.27 5.00 21.17
C SER A 429 -3.64 5.51 19.88
N LEU A 430 -2.97 6.68 19.90
CA LEU A 430 -2.35 7.23 18.69
C LEU A 430 -1.27 6.31 18.12
N GLY A 431 -0.41 5.75 18.97
CA GLY A 431 0.65 4.83 18.54
C GLY A 431 0.09 3.57 17.88
N ILE A 432 -1.00 3.01 18.41
CA ILE A 432 -1.66 1.83 17.82
C ILE A 432 -2.28 2.16 16.46
N LEU A 433 -2.94 3.32 16.35
CA LEU A 433 -3.58 3.76 15.11
C LEU A 433 -2.56 4.10 14.02
N ALA A 434 -1.45 4.75 14.40
CA ALA A 434 -0.35 5.08 13.50
C ALA A 434 0.36 3.82 13.00
N ASP A 435 0.66 2.86 13.88
CA ASP A 435 1.25 1.56 13.52
C ASP A 435 0.39 0.81 12.50
N ALA A 436 -0.93 0.80 12.70
CA ALA A 436 -1.88 0.19 11.76
C ALA A 436 -1.90 0.90 10.40
N ALA A 437 -1.96 2.23 10.39
CA ALA A 437 -1.99 3.02 9.15
C ALA A 437 -0.67 2.91 8.36
N GLU A 438 0.47 2.92 9.06
CA GLU A 438 1.81 2.80 8.46
C GLU A 438 2.02 1.44 7.80
N ALA A 439 1.64 0.35 8.46
CA ALA A 439 1.76 -1.00 7.91
C ALA A 439 0.89 -1.21 6.65
N ASP A 440 -0.29 -0.58 6.56
CA ASP A 440 -1.11 -0.60 5.34
C ASP A 440 -0.59 0.36 4.24
N GLY A 441 0.15 1.41 4.63
CA GLY A 441 0.52 2.53 3.75
C GLY A 441 -0.63 3.51 3.52
N GLY A 442 -1.60 3.56 4.42
CA GLY A 442 -2.75 4.47 4.38
C GLY A 442 -2.49 5.79 5.10
N ILE A 443 -3.51 6.67 5.15
CA ILE A 443 -3.46 7.94 5.88
C ILE A 443 -4.57 8.00 6.95
N LEU A 444 -4.17 8.44 8.14
CA LEU A 444 -5.06 8.71 9.27
C LEU A 444 -5.04 10.21 9.57
N PHE A 445 -6.21 10.83 9.64
CA PHE A 445 -6.31 12.27 9.86
C PHE A 445 -7.65 12.68 10.50
N GLU A 446 -7.71 13.90 11.03
CA GLU A 446 -8.90 14.46 11.67
C GLU A 446 -9.80 15.14 10.62
N PRO A 447 -11.12 14.90 10.64
CA PRO A 447 -12.06 15.65 9.81
C PRO A 447 -12.10 17.14 10.19
N ALA A 448 -12.67 17.96 9.31
CA ALA A 448 -12.75 19.41 9.52
C ALA A 448 -13.85 19.83 10.54
N ASP A 449 -14.78 18.92 10.87
CA ASP A 449 -15.85 19.13 11.85
C ASP A 449 -15.96 17.98 12.86
N PHE A 450 -16.81 18.17 13.88
CA PHE A 450 -17.15 17.13 14.86
C PHE A 450 -18.28 16.20 14.40
N ALA A 451 -18.98 16.52 13.30
CA ALA A 451 -20.14 15.76 12.82
C ALA A 451 -19.72 14.51 12.02
N ASP A 452 -18.56 14.58 11.36
CA ASP A 452 -17.98 13.52 10.54
C ASP A 452 -17.12 12.52 11.35
N GLY A 453 -17.24 12.53 12.68
CA GLY A 453 -16.56 11.65 13.61
C GLY A 453 -15.21 12.18 14.11
N SER A 454 -14.50 11.38 14.90
CA SER A 454 -13.23 11.79 15.51
C SER A 454 -12.04 11.70 14.55
N LEU A 455 -12.01 10.69 13.67
CA LEU A 455 -10.93 10.43 12.71
C LEU A 455 -11.44 9.80 11.42
N ARG A 456 -10.71 10.05 10.32
CA ARG A 456 -10.87 9.38 9.02
C ARG A 456 -9.64 8.54 8.71
N TYR A 457 -9.85 7.38 8.10
CA TYR A 457 -8.79 6.49 7.65
C TYR A 457 -9.00 6.10 6.18
N TYR A 458 -8.05 6.47 5.34
CA TYR A 458 -7.98 6.04 3.94
C TYR A 458 -6.94 4.94 3.82
N SER A 459 -7.34 3.78 3.30
CA SER A 459 -6.37 2.72 3.01
C SER A 459 -5.48 3.08 1.82
N ARG A 460 -4.32 2.43 1.70
CA ARG A 460 -3.44 2.60 0.53
C ARG A 460 -4.19 2.39 -0.79
N ALA A 461 -5.04 1.37 -0.85
CA ALA A 461 -5.84 1.06 -2.04
C ALA A 461 -6.79 2.22 -2.42
N PHE A 462 -7.36 2.92 -1.43
CA PHE A 462 -8.21 4.08 -1.68
C PHE A 462 -7.41 5.25 -2.26
N ILE A 463 -6.24 5.55 -1.69
CA ILE A 463 -5.34 6.61 -2.18
C ILE A 463 -4.88 6.32 -3.61
N ASN A 464 -4.54 5.08 -3.93
CA ASN A 464 -4.22 4.67 -5.31
C ASN A 464 -5.40 4.91 -6.26
N GLY A 465 -6.63 4.69 -5.80
CA GLY A 465 -7.85 5.03 -6.54
C GLY A 465 -7.97 6.54 -6.81
N LEU A 466 -7.77 7.37 -5.78
CA LEU A 466 -7.82 8.84 -5.90
C LEU A 466 -6.75 9.37 -6.86
N ALA A 467 -5.53 8.80 -6.81
CA ALA A 467 -4.44 9.18 -7.71
C ALA A 467 -4.74 8.92 -9.19
N ASN A 468 -5.64 7.97 -9.48
CA ASN A 468 -6.09 7.63 -10.82
C ASN A 468 -7.40 8.35 -11.22
N ALA A 469 -8.12 8.95 -10.27
CA ALA A 469 -9.34 9.69 -10.51
C ALA A 469 -9.06 11.11 -11.06
N ALA A 470 -10.12 11.80 -11.50
CA ALA A 470 -10.02 13.22 -11.83
C ALA A 470 -9.60 14.02 -10.58
N PRO A 471 -8.77 15.07 -10.72
CA PRO A 471 -8.39 15.91 -9.59
C PRO A 471 -9.64 16.49 -8.90
N ALA A 472 -9.67 16.44 -7.58
CA ALA A 472 -10.72 17.06 -6.77
C ALA A 472 -10.68 18.59 -6.91
N VAL A 473 -9.47 19.15 -7.06
CA VAL A 473 -9.23 20.59 -7.25
C VAL A 473 -8.26 20.80 -8.40
N VAL A 474 -8.62 21.69 -9.33
CA VAL A 474 -7.75 22.16 -10.41
C VAL A 474 -7.48 23.64 -10.22
N ILE A 475 -6.26 23.98 -9.82
CA ILE A 475 -5.84 25.35 -9.50
C ILE A 475 -5.38 26.01 -10.81
N PRO A 476 -5.95 27.13 -11.25
CA PRO A 476 -5.43 27.85 -12.40
C PRO A 476 -4.19 28.66 -12.01
N GLN A 477 -3.17 28.70 -12.87
CA GLN A 477 -1.94 29.48 -12.66
C GLN A 477 -2.18 30.92 -12.17
N ARG A 478 -3.24 31.58 -12.65
CA ARG A 478 -3.54 32.99 -12.34
C ARG A 478 -3.75 33.29 -10.85
N ILE A 479 -4.10 32.30 -10.03
CA ILE A 479 -4.33 32.48 -8.58
C ILE A 479 -3.17 31.94 -7.72
N LEU A 480 -2.12 31.45 -8.38
CA LEU A 480 -0.91 30.94 -7.73
C LEU A 480 -0.08 32.11 -7.24
N ALA A 481 0.08 32.21 -5.93
CA ALA A 481 0.85 33.27 -5.29
C ALA A 481 2.34 32.91 -5.20
N ASP A 482 2.65 31.65 -4.94
CA ASP A 482 4.02 31.14 -4.77
C ASP A 482 4.04 29.66 -5.15
N LEU A 483 5.09 29.22 -5.82
CA LEU A 483 5.30 27.82 -6.16
C LEU A 483 6.76 27.48 -5.87
N ASP A 484 6.98 26.83 -4.74
CA ASP A 484 8.31 26.38 -4.37
C ASP A 484 8.56 25.00 -4.98
N LYS A 485 9.62 24.86 -5.76
CA LYS A 485 10.07 23.60 -6.34
C LYS A 485 11.42 23.25 -5.75
N ASN A 486 11.50 22.13 -5.06
CA ASN A 486 12.71 21.69 -4.40
C ASN A 486 13.11 20.27 -4.82
N ASP A 487 14.26 20.14 -5.49
CA ASP A 487 14.81 18.85 -5.91
C ASP A 487 15.77 18.29 -4.83
N ASP A 488 15.25 18.09 -3.62
CA ASP A 488 16.03 17.53 -2.50
C ASP A 488 16.02 15.99 -2.51
N ASP A 489 17.09 15.37 -2.02
CA ASP A 489 17.28 13.91 -1.98
C ASP A 489 16.63 13.21 -0.79
N TYR A 490 16.08 13.99 0.17
CA TYR A 490 15.55 13.49 1.44
C TYR A 490 14.55 12.31 1.32
N LEU A 491 13.65 12.34 0.32
CA LEU A 491 12.69 11.26 0.04
C LEU A 491 13.08 10.40 -1.17
N LEU A 492 14.30 10.52 -1.69
CA LEU A 492 14.80 9.67 -2.79
C LEU A 492 15.48 8.44 -2.18
N SER A 493 14.89 7.27 -2.41
CA SER A 493 15.45 5.99 -1.99
C SER A 493 15.59 5.08 -3.20
N THR A 494 16.83 4.67 -3.48
CA THR A 494 17.15 3.70 -4.54
C THR A 494 17.44 2.31 -3.98
N GLN A 495 17.45 2.18 -2.66
CA GLN A 495 17.52 0.92 -1.93
C GLN A 495 16.69 1.05 -0.65
N VAL A 496 15.84 0.07 -0.37
CA VAL A 496 15.03 0.02 0.85
C VAL A 496 15.15 -1.35 1.49
N THR A 497 15.40 -1.37 2.80
CA THR A 497 15.34 -2.57 3.64
C THR A 497 14.10 -2.50 4.53
N ALA A 498 13.15 -3.40 4.33
CA ALA A 498 11.98 -3.55 5.19
C ALA A 498 12.23 -4.63 6.24
N ALA A 499 11.91 -4.34 7.51
CA ALA A 499 12.01 -5.28 8.62
C ALA A 499 10.66 -5.40 9.36
N GLY A 500 10.34 -6.61 9.82
CA GLY A 500 9.07 -6.93 10.47
C GLY A 500 8.92 -8.44 10.68
N ALA A 501 8.03 -8.86 11.58
CA ALA A 501 7.80 -10.29 11.88
C ALA A 501 9.09 -11.12 12.13
N GLY A 502 10.14 -10.50 12.70
CA GLY A 502 11.42 -11.14 12.98
C GLY A 502 12.35 -11.35 11.77
N SER A 503 12.03 -10.80 10.59
CA SER A 503 12.81 -10.92 9.35
C SER A 503 13.09 -9.55 8.71
N SER A 504 13.92 -9.53 7.65
CA SER A 504 14.20 -8.34 6.85
C SER A 504 14.46 -8.68 5.37
N VAL A 505 13.98 -7.83 4.45
CA VAL A 505 14.17 -7.95 2.99
C VAL A 505 14.64 -6.63 2.40
N THR A 506 15.53 -6.67 1.40
CA THR A 506 16.05 -5.48 0.71
C THR A 506 15.65 -5.47 -0.78
N ALA A 507 15.12 -4.35 -1.26
CA ALA A 507 14.87 -4.07 -2.67
C ALA A 507 15.76 -2.90 -3.15
N ALA A 508 16.24 -2.92 -4.39
CA ALA A 508 17.12 -1.87 -4.91
C ALA A 508 17.04 -1.68 -6.44
N VAL A 509 17.33 -0.46 -6.91
CA VAL A 509 17.54 -0.12 -8.34
C VAL A 509 18.98 0.35 -8.54
N SER A 510 19.61 -0.08 -9.63
CA SER A 510 20.98 0.33 -9.97
C SER A 510 21.01 1.61 -10.83
N PRO A 511 21.96 2.53 -10.60
CA PRO A 511 22.91 2.54 -9.49
C PRO A 511 22.22 2.92 -8.16
N VAL A 512 22.65 2.28 -7.07
CA VAL A 512 22.22 2.67 -5.73
C VAL A 512 22.88 4.00 -5.37
N GLN A 513 22.06 5.02 -5.12
CA GLN A 513 22.47 6.35 -4.69
C GLN A 513 22.20 6.54 -3.20
N ASN A 514 21.01 6.17 -2.73
CA ASN A 514 20.53 6.33 -1.35
C ASN A 514 19.88 5.04 -0.84
N ALA A 515 20.16 4.70 0.42
CA ALA A 515 19.63 3.52 1.11
C ALA A 515 18.84 3.92 2.36
N THR A 516 17.66 3.31 2.55
CA THR A 516 16.75 3.58 3.67
C THR A 516 16.30 2.27 4.32
N ALA A 517 15.92 2.31 5.60
CA ALA A 517 15.32 1.18 6.29
C ALA A 517 13.95 1.57 6.87
N ILE A 518 12.97 0.65 6.77
CA ILE A 518 11.63 0.81 7.32
C ILE A 518 11.30 -0.38 8.23
N SER A 519 10.56 -0.12 9.31
CA SER A 519 10.04 -1.14 10.22
C SER A 519 8.54 -1.18 10.10
N VAL A 520 7.97 -2.33 9.75
CA VAL A 520 6.53 -2.46 9.46
C VAL A 520 5.92 -3.61 10.26
N ASN A 521 4.79 -3.35 10.93
CA ASN A 521 4.08 -4.34 11.74
C ASN A 521 3.17 -5.25 10.89
N VAL A 522 3.77 -6.01 9.97
CA VAL A 522 3.06 -6.98 9.14
C VAL A 522 2.88 -8.32 9.85
N ALA A 523 1.78 -9.02 9.56
CA ALA A 523 1.48 -10.32 10.14
C ALA A 523 2.49 -11.41 9.76
N ASP A 524 2.95 -11.39 8.51
CA ASP A 524 3.77 -12.44 7.91
C ASP A 524 5.01 -11.84 7.24
N GLY A 525 6.19 -12.46 7.44
CA GLY A 525 7.45 -12.01 6.82
C GLY A 525 7.44 -12.06 5.28
N ASP A 526 6.56 -12.86 4.69
CA ASP A 526 6.37 -12.97 3.24
C ASP A 526 5.82 -11.68 2.61
N ARG A 527 5.33 -10.74 3.41
CA ARG A 527 4.88 -9.40 2.97
C ARG A 527 6.02 -8.39 2.82
N LEU A 528 7.19 -8.66 3.42
CA LEU A 528 8.33 -7.73 3.40
C LEU A 528 8.88 -7.40 2.00
N PRO A 529 8.89 -8.32 1.01
CA PRO A 529 9.24 -7.97 -0.37
C PRO A 529 8.33 -6.89 -0.95
N ASP A 530 7.02 -6.99 -0.74
CA ASP A 530 6.04 -6.00 -1.23
C ASP A 530 6.20 -4.67 -0.50
N MET A 531 6.50 -4.69 0.81
CA MET A 531 6.76 -3.47 1.59
C MET A 531 8.02 -2.75 1.14
N ALA A 532 9.11 -3.49 0.92
CA ALA A 532 10.36 -2.94 0.38
C ALA A 532 10.19 -2.45 -1.07
N GLY A 533 9.44 -3.19 -1.90
CA GLY A 533 9.12 -2.84 -3.28
C GLY A 533 8.28 -1.58 -3.37
N TRP A 534 7.23 -1.47 -2.55
CA TRP A 534 6.37 -0.28 -2.44
C TRP A 534 7.16 0.97 -2.06
N ALA A 535 7.95 0.89 -0.99
CA ALA A 535 8.77 2.02 -0.56
C ALA A 535 9.83 2.42 -1.60
N LEU A 536 10.45 1.43 -2.27
CA LEU A 536 11.38 1.68 -3.37
C LEU A 536 10.70 2.36 -4.56
N TYR A 537 9.47 1.94 -4.90
CA TYR A 537 8.67 2.55 -5.96
C TYR A 537 8.36 4.02 -5.67
N GLN A 538 7.92 4.32 -4.45
CA GLN A 538 7.66 5.71 -4.04
C GLN A 538 8.95 6.56 -4.05
N GLY A 539 10.08 5.97 -3.62
CA GLY A 539 11.38 6.63 -3.54
C GLY A 539 12.06 6.87 -4.90
N THR A 540 11.75 6.09 -5.94
CA THR A 540 12.37 6.19 -7.27
C THR A 540 11.56 7.01 -8.28
N ARG A 541 10.28 7.29 -8.03
CA ARG A 541 9.44 8.12 -8.90
C ARG A 541 9.96 9.57 -8.99
N LYS A 542 10.38 9.95 -10.19
CA LYS A 542 10.90 11.27 -10.56
C LYS A 542 9.74 12.24 -10.91
N GLY A 543 8.97 12.66 -9.90
CA GLY A 543 8.02 13.76 -10.03
C GLY A 543 8.61 15.05 -9.44
N GLY A 544 8.26 16.21 -10.01
CA GLY A 544 8.61 17.51 -9.41
C GLY A 544 8.04 17.59 -8.00
N ARG A 545 8.87 17.94 -7.01
CA ARG A 545 8.46 18.05 -5.60
C ARG A 545 8.15 19.49 -5.30
N PHE A 546 6.94 19.72 -4.80
CA PHE A 546 6.42 21.05 -4.49
C PHE A 546 6.13 21.13 -2.99
N PRO A 547 7.16 21.35 -2.14
CA PRO A 547 6.99 21.35 -0.68
C PRO A 547 6.11 22.49 -0.17
N SER A 548 5.81 23.50 -0.99
CA SER A 548 4.88 24.58 -0.69
C SER A 548 4.26 25.09 -1.99
N THR A 549 2.93 25.05 -2.08
CA THR A 549 2.16 25.63 -3.19
C THR A 549 1.16 26.62 -2.62
N LYS A 550 1.41 27.93 -2.78
CA LYS A 550 0.55 28.97 -2.21
C LYS A 550 -0.48 29.48 -3.20
N VAL A 551 -1.73 29.53 -2.77
CA VAL A 551 -2.89 29.88 -3.58
C VAL A 551 -3.67 31.01 -2.91
N ASN A 552 -4.00 32.06 -3.67
CA ASN A 552 -4.87 33.14 -3.21
C ASN A 552 -6.33 32.85 -3.58
N MET A 553 -7.12 32.41 -2.61
CA MET A 553 -8.50 31.99 -2.83
C MET A 553 -9.45 33.17 -3.08
N HIS A 554 -9.12 34.42 -2.70
CA HIS A 554 -10.00 35.56 -3.04
C HIS A 554 -10.08 35.88 -4.53
N GLU A 555 -9.11 35.38 -5.30
CA GLU A 555 -9.07 35.48 -6.76
C GLU A 555 -9.70 34.26 -7.44
N ALA A 556 -10.04 33.22 -6.67
CA ALA A 556 -10.70 32.03 -7.16
C ALA A 556 -12.14 32.31 -7.62
N SER A 557 -12.64 31.48 -8.53
CA SER A 557 -14.07 31.46 -8.83
C SER A 557 -14.84 30.81 -7.67
N THR A 558 -16.12 31.12 -7.53
CA THR A 558 -16.97 30.49 -6.50
C THR A 558 -17.01 28.96 -6.63
N PHE A 559 -16.97 28.43 -7.86
CA PHE A 559 -16.88 26.98 -8.10
C PHE A 559 -15.60 26.38 -7.51
N LEU A 560 -14.44 26.99 -7.78
CA LEU A 560 -13.17 26.50 -7.24
C LEU A 560 -13.10 26.60 -5.71
N MET A 561 -13.74 27.61 -5.12
CA MET A 561 -13.90 27.69 -3.66
C MET A 561 -14.71 26.50 -3.13
N TYR A 562 -15.81 26.14 -3.78
CA TYR A 562 -16.60 24.98 -3.37
C TYR A 562 -15.86 23.66 -3.61
N ASP A 563 -15.11 23.51 -4.70
CA ASP A 563 -14.27 22.34 -4.95
C ASP A 563 -13.25 22.16 -3.80
N TRP A 564 -12.59 23.25 -3.39
CA TRP A 564 -11.68 23.25 -2.24
C TRP A 564 -12.40 22.94 -0.92
N LEU A 565 -13.58 23.52 -0.68
CA LEU A 565 -14.35 23.30 0.56
C LEU A 565 -14.87 21.86 0.69
N ASN A 566 -15.02 21.13 -0.42
CA ASN A 566 -15.40 19.73 -0.44
C ASN A 566 -14.20 18.77 -0.53
N SER A 567 -12.98 19.29 -0.69
CA SER A 567 -11.75 18.47 -0.72
C SER A 567 -11.23 18.17 0.68
N ASP A 568 -10.52 17.06 0.83
CA ASP A 568 -9.86 16.68 2.07
C ASP A 568 -8.46 16.09 1.83
N LEU A 569 -7.76 15.75 2.91
CA LEU A 569 -6.46 15.10 2.82
C LEU A 569 -6.57 13.76 2.08
N GLY A 570 -5.58 13.46 1.24
CA GLY A 570 -5.57 12.30 0.33
C GLY A 570 -6.14 12.57 -1.06
N ASP A 571 -6.86 13.68 -1.26
CA ASP A 571 -7.37 14.03 -2.59
C ASP A 571 -6.27 14.47 -3.55
N ARG A 572 -6.52 14.23 -4.85
CA ARG A 572 -5.64 14.65 -5.94
C ARG A 572 -5.89 16.12 -6.28
N ILE A 573 -4.84 16.92 -6.31
CA ILE A 573 -4.84 18.34 -6.71
C ILE A 573 -3.88 18.54 -7.88
N ALA A 574 -4.33 19.26 -8.90
CA ALA A 574 -3.53 19.59 -10.08
C ALA A 574 -3.46 21.10 -10.33
N LEU A 575 -2.35 21.58 -10.90
CA LEU A 575 -2.21 22.93 -11.43
C LEU A 575 -2.49 22.94 -12.93
N ASP A 576 -3.37 23.83 -13.37
CA ASP A 576 -3.61 24.13 -14.78
C ASP A 576 -2.64 25.22 -15.25
N ASP A 577 -2.03 24.99 -16.41
CA ASP A 577 -0.99 25.83 -17.05
C ASP A 577 0.17 26.23 -16.10
N PRO A 578 0.93 25.25 -15.56
CA PRO A 578 2.01 25.55 -14.61
C PRO A 578 3.06 26.50 -15.21
N PRO A 579 3.77 27.31 -14.38
CA PRO A 579 4.86 28.16 -14.87
C PRO A 579 5.87 27.40 -15.75
N PRO A 580 6.45 28.04 -16.78
CA PRO A 580 7.45 27.40 -17.63
C PRO A 580 8.56 26.73 -16.80
N HIS A 581 8.94 25.52 -17.20
CA HIS A 581 9.96 24.68 -16.53
C HIS A 581 9.60 24.11 -15.14
N ALA A 582 8.42 24.42 -14.58
CA ALA A 582 7.93 23.75 -13.37
C ALA A 582 7.71 22.25 -13.62
N GLY A 583 7.25 21.91 -14.84
CA GLY A 583 6.74 20.58 -15.17
C GLY A 583 5.28 20.43 -14.73
N ASP A 584 4.72 19.24 -14.88
CA ASP A 584 3.36 18.95 -14.41
C ASP A 584 3.32 19.01 -12.88
N VAL A 585 2.43 19.83 -12.32
CA VAL A 585 2.17 19.89 -10.87
C VAL A 585 0.89 19.10 -10.60
N ASP A 586 1.06 17.87 -10.16
CA ASP A 586 -0.01 16.92 -9.88
C ASP A 586 0.34 16.15 -8.60
N MET A 587 -0.45 16.34 -7.54
CA MET A 587 -0.10 15.93 -6.19
C MET A 587 -1.27 15.31 -5.44
N ILE A 588 -0.95 14.40 -4.51
CA ILE A 588 -1.85 14.00 -3.43
C ILE A 588 -1.67 14.97 -2.28
N LEU A 589 -2.75 15.56 -1.80
CA LEU A 589 -2.74 16.49 -0.68
C LEU A 589 -2.43 15.74 0.63
N GLU A 590 -1.34 16.08 1.29
CA GLU A 590 -0.94 15.48 2.57
C GLU A 590 -1.12 16.43 3.76
N GLY A 591 -1.18 17.73 3.49
CA GLY A 591 -1.43 18.75 4.50
C GLY A 591 -1.57 20.13 3.88
N TYR A 592 -2.00 21.10 4.68
CA TYR A 592 -2.03 22.50 4.28
C TYR A 592 -1.99 23.44 5.48
N THR A 593 -1.55 24.67 5.23
CA THR A 593 -1.83 25.82 6.09
C THR A 593 -2.86 26.71 5.40
N GLU A 594 -3.90 27.09 6.11
CA GLU A 594 -4.93 28.03 5.66
C GLU A 594 -4.86 29.28 6.54
N THR A 595 -4.77 30.45 5.89
CA THR A 595 -4.72 31.74 6.56
C THR A 595 -5.90 32.58 6.11
N ILE A 596 -6.70 33.05 7.07
CA ILE A 596 -7.94 33.79 6.83
C ILE A 596 -7.87 35.16 7.54
N ASP A 597 -8.22 36.19 6.80
CA ASP A 597 -8.41 37.60 7.18
C ASP A 597 -9.72 38.09 6.49
N LEU A 598 -10.19 39.30 6.76
CA LEU A 598 -11.34 39.94 6.11
C LEU A 598 -11.22 39.99 4.57
N TYR A 599 -10.00 40.17 4.07
CA TYR A 599 -9.72 40.37 2.64
C TYR A 599 -8.66 39.42 2.06
N ASP A 600 -8.07 38.55 2.89
CA ASP A 600 -7.10 37.54 2.47
C ASP A 600 -7.55 36.13 2.89
N TRP A 601 -7.46 35.20 1.94
CA TRP A 601 -7.71 33.77 2.13
C TRP A 601 -6.65 33.04 1.33
N VAL A 602 -5.61 32.61 2.05
CA VAL A 602 -4.41 32.03 1.45
C VAL A 602 -4.26 30.60 1.92
N LEU A 603 -4.07 29.70 0.96
CA LEU A 603 -3.75 28.30 1.21
C LEU A 603 -2.27 28.09 0.89
N ASP A 604 -1.58 27.32 1.71
CA ASP A 604 -0.24 26.79 1.45
C ASP A 604 -0.33 25.26 1.51
N LEU A 605 -0.33 24.63 0.34
CA LEU A 605 -0.59 23.21 0.16
C LEU A 605 0.71 22.40 0.20
N TYR A 606 0.65 21.25 0.86
CA TYR A 606 1.73 20.27 0.98
C TYR A 606 1.26 18.94 0.38
N GLY A 607 2.01 18.42 -0.58
CA GLY A 607 1.63 17.19 -1.25
C GLY A 607 2.80 16.45 -1.84
N SER A 608 2.60 15.16 -2.09
CA SER A 608 3.55 14.33 -2.81
C SER A 608 3.06 14.08 -4.24
N PRO A 609 3.95 13.86 -5.22
CA PRO A 609 3.54 13.68 -6.61
C PRO A 609 2.54 12.53 -6.78
N ALA A 610 1.43 12.76 -7.47
CA ALA A 610 0.37 11.76 -7.66
C ALA A 610 0.87 10.46 -8.32
N SER A 611 1.90 10.58 -9.17
CA SER A 611 2.59 9.42 -9.79
C SER A 611 3.17 8.40 -8.79
N ARG A 612 3.35 8.77 -7.50
CA ARG A 612 3.78 7.85 -6.43
C ARG A 612 2.69 6.86 -6.01
N TYR A 613 1.44 7.10 -6.40
CA TYR A 613 0.29 6.26 -6.06
C TYR A 613 -0.43 5.70 -7.31
N GLN A 614 0.00 6.12 -8.51
CA GLN A 614 -0.48 5.59 -9.79
C GLN A 614 0.21 4.27 -10.14
N ILE A 615 -0.28 3.16 -9.59
CA ILE A 615 0.24 1.81 -9.81
C ILE A 615 -0.29 1.14 -11.07
N ALA A 616 0.39 0.06 -11.49
CA ALA A 616 -0.15 -0.86 -12.48
C ALA A 616 -1.34 -1.64 -11.93
N ASP A 617 -2.33 -1.88 -12.79
CA ASP A 617 -3.38 -2.85 -12.53
C ASP A 617 -3.19 -4.06 -13.45
N LEU A 618 -3.09 -5.25 -12.86
CA LEU A 618 -2.99 -6.48 -13.63
C LEU A 618 -4.20 -6.62 -14.57
N ASP A 619 -3.95 -7.05 -15.80
CA ASP A 619 -4.94 -7.20 -16.88
C ASP A 619 -5.68 -5.91 -17.31
N ASP A 620 -5.27 -4.73 -16.83
CA ASP A 620 -5.81 -3.44 -17.28
C ASP A 620 -5.16 -3.02 -18.61
N THR A 621 -5.99 -2.75 -19.61
CA THR A 621 -5.53 -2.38 -20.98
C THR A 621 -4.77 -1.05 -21.06
N THR A 622 -4.93 -0.18 -20.06
CA THR A 622 -4.30 1.13 -19.95
C THR A 622 -3.15 1.10 -18.94
N ARG A 623 -3.40 0.57 -17.74
CA ARG A 623 -2.50 0.63 -16.58
C ARG A 623 -1.68 -0.64 -16.34
N GLY A 624 -2.02 -1.77 -16.97
CA GLY A 624 -1.30 -3.05 -16.83
C GLY A 624 -0.01 -3.16 -17.64
N ARG A 625 0.66 -2.02 -17.91
CA ARG A 625 1.83 -1.97 -18.78
C ARG A 625 3.11 -1.99 -17.95
N MET A 626 3.96 -2.96 -18.26
CA MET A 626 5.34 -3.01 -17.82
C MET A 626 6.25 -2.53 -18.94
N ASP A 627 7.35 -1.90 -18.55
CA ASP A 627 8.38 -1.51 -19.50
C ASP A 627 9.13 -2.75 -19.99
N THR A 628 9.83 -2.62 -21.13
CA THR A 628 10.86 -3.59 -21.47
C THR A 628 12.13 -3.33 -20.66
N ALA A 629 13.02 -4.32 -20.56
CA ALA A 629 14.27 -4.18 -19.80
C ALA A 629 15.25 -3.17 -20.45
N GLY A 630 15.19 -2.99 -21.78
CA GLY A 630 15.95 -1.95 -22.46
C GLY A 630 15.52 -1.75 -23.92
N SER A 631 15.27 -0.49 -24.30
CA SER A 631 15.05 -0.12 -25.69
C SER A 631 15.58 1.27 -26.02
N ARG A 632 15.90 1.51 -27.28
CA ARG A 632 16.53 2.76 -27.73
C ARG A 632 16.12 3.14 -29.14
N LEU A 633 16.33 4.40 -29.49
CA LEU A 633 16.15 4.89 -30.86
C LEU A 633 17.20 4.32 -31.81
N VAL A 634 16.77 3.76 -32.93
CA VAL A 634 17.66 3.27 -34.00
C VAL A 634 18.32 4.44 -34.73
N ASN A 635 17.53 5.46 -35.06
CA ASN A 635 17.94 6.61 -35.85
C ASN A 635 17.76 7.91 -35.05
N ALA A 636 18.53 8.94 -35.41
CA ALA A 636 18.30 10.28 -34.87
C ALA A 636 16.95 10.81 -35.37
N VAL A 637 16.24 11.53 -34.50
CA VAL A 637 14.90 12.07 -34.78
C VAL A 637 14.85 13.56 -34.46
N THR A 638 14.17 14.32 -35.30
CA THR A 638 13.96 15.77 -35.07
C THR A 638 12.82 16.00 -34.08
N ALA A 639 12.71 17.22 -33.55
CA ALA A 639 11.63 17.64 -32.65
C ALA A 639 10.22 17.52 -33.26
N ALA A 640 10.10 17.44 -34.59
CA ALA A 640 8.83 17.30 -35.30
C ALA A 640 8.54 15.86 -35.78
N ALA A 641 9.49 14.92 -35.62
CA ALA A 641 9.32 13.56 -36.12
C ALA A 641 8.28 12.79 -35.29
N THR A 642 7.23 12.29 -35.95
CA THR A 642 6.14 11.52 -35.33
C THR A 642 6.30 10.00 -35.48
N ALA A 643 7.30 9.54 -36.23
CA ALA A 643 7.62 8.13 -36.39
C ALA A 643 9.02 7.86 -35.82
N LEU A 644 9.09 6.99 -34.81
CA LEU A 644 10.33 6.61 -34.14
C LEU A 644 10.62 5.13 -34.42
N GLU A 645 11.84 4.81 -34.84
CA GLU A 645 12.29 3.42 -34.97
C GLU A 645 13.00 3.03 -33.68
N VAL A 646 12.47 2.03 -33.00
CA VAL A 646 12.82 1.61 -31.64
C VAL A 646 13.33 0.18 -31.67
N GLU A 647 14.55 -0.02 -31.21
CA GLU A 647 15.19 -1.32 -31.03
C GLU A 647 15.07 -1.73 -29.57
N THR A 648 14.48 -2.89 -29.31
CA THR A 648 14.58 -3.56 -28.00
C THR A 648 15.88 -4.37 -27.99
N HIS A 649 16.80 -4.03 -27.10
CA HIS A 649 18.09 -4.73 -26.97
C HIS A 649 18.17 -5.61 -25.71
N GLU A 650 17.25 -5.42 -24.76
CA GLU A 650 17.12 -6.26 -23.57
C GLU A 650 15.63 -6.48 -23.25
N GLY A 651 15.24 -7.69 -22.86
CA GLY A 651 13.85 -8.02 -22.51
C GLY A 651 12.98 -8.39 -23.71
N SER A 652 11.65 -8.27 -23.54
CA SER A 652 10.66 -8.61 -24.57
C SER A 652 10.37 -7.43 -25.47
N GLU A 653 10.04 -7.66 -26.74
CA GLU A 653 9.62 -6.58 -27.64
C GLU A 653 8.32 -5.92 -27.14
N TRP A 654 8.10 -4.66 -27.50
CA TRP A 654 6.88 -3.95 -27.14
C TRP A 654 5.67 -4.59 -27.81
N SER A 655 4.55 -4.69 -27.11
CA SER A 655 3.33 -5.24 -27.70
C SER A 655 2.85 -4.39 -28.87
N THR A 656 2.57 -5.00 -30.03
CA THR A 656 2.00 -4.29 -31.20
C THR A 656 0.51 -3.98 -31.04
N ALA A 657 -0.16 -4.56 -30.04
CA ALA A 657 -1.50 -4.16 -29.62
C ALA A 657 -1.49 -2.92 -28.71
N ALA A 658 -0.31 -2.45 -28.31
CA ALA A 658 -0.15 -1.31 -27.41
C ALA A 658 -0.46 0.03 -28.10
N SER A 659 -1.33 0.82 -27.48
CA SER A 659 -1.56 2.24 -27.79
C SER A 659 -1.98 3.01 -26.54
N GLY A 660 -1.89 4.34 -26.54
CA GLY A 660 -2.37 5.20 -25.45
C GLY A 660 -1.49 5.19 -24.21
N PHE A 661 -0.16 5.20 -24.38
CA PHE A 661 0.81 5.26 -23.29
C PHE A 661 1.94 6.22 -23.65
N ASP A 662 2.61 6.76 -22.63
CA ASP A 662 3.65 7.76 -22.81
C ASP A 662 5.04 7.16 -22.63
N VAL A 663 5.95 7.44 -23.57
CA VAL A 663 7.37 7.08 -23.50
C VAL A 663 8.23 8.31 -23.26
N GLY A 664 9.35 8.09 -22.56
CA GLY A 664 10.34 9.12 -22.27
C GLY A 664 11.61 8.90 -23.09
N VAL A 665 12.13 9.98 -23.69
CA VAL A 665 13.49 10.00 -24.25
C VAL A 665 14.18 11.28 -23.82
N GLY A 666 15.28 11.16 -23.08
CA GLY A 666 16.07 12.30 -22.62
C GLY A 666 15.30 13.40 -21.88
N GLY A 667 14.15 13.12 -21.26
CA GLY A 667 13.30 14.11 -20.57
C GLY A 667 12.15 14.69 -21.41
N GLU A 668 12.05 14.39 -22.70
CA GLU A 668 10.81 14.62 -23.47
C GLU A 668 9.82 13.48 -23.20
N ARG A 669 8.54 13.82 -22.93
CA ARG A 669 7.43 12.86 -22.87
C ARG A 669 6.67 12.85 -24.19
N MET A 670 6.45 11.66 -24.76
CA MET A 670 5.78 11.47 -26.04
C MET A 670 4.65 10.45 -25.91
N ALA A 671 3.46 10.78 -26.40
CA ALA A 671 2.31 9.88 -26.35
C ALA A 671 2.33 8.93 -27.55
N VAL A 672 2.46 7.63 -27.29
CA VAL A 672 2.46 6.57 -28.31
C VAL A 672 1.03 6.25 -28.71
N THR A 673 0.70 6.49 -29.97
CA THR A 673 -0.61 6.19 -30.55
C THR A 673 -0.67 4.81 -31.19
N SER A 674 0.46 4.25 -31.60
CA SER A 674 0.53 2.87 -32.12
C SER A 674 1.97 2.34 -32.17
N VAL A 675 2.12 1.03 -31.98
CA VAL A 675 3.37 0.29 -32.20
C VAL A 675 3.20 -0.72 -33.33
N ALA A 676 4.09 -0.70 -34.32
CA ALA A 676 4.08 -1.61 -35.46
C ALA A 676 5.48 -2.16 -35.76
N ALA A 677 5.61 -3.10 -36.70
CA ALA A 677 6.91 -3.48 -37.23
C ALA A 677 7.60 -2.27 -37.88
N ALA A 678 8.90 -2.05 -37.61
CA ALA A 678 9.64 -0.97 -38.29
C ALA A 678 9.74 -1.21 -39.80
N PHE A 679 9.80 -2.49 -40.18
CA PHE A 679 9.76 -2.90 -41.56
C PHE A 679 8.65 -3.92 -41.83
N SER A 680 7.88 -3.69 -42.89
CA SER A 680 7.02 -4.70 -43.49
C SER A 680 6.90 -4.51 -45.01
N ASP A 681 6.83 -5.62 -45.72
CA ASP A 681 6.53 -5.67 -47.14
C ASP A 681 5.64 -6.87 -47.49
N THR A 682 4.43 -6.57 -47.95
CA THR A 682 3.43 -7.55 -48.40
C THR A 682 3.52 -7.83 -49.90
N PHE A 683 4.36 -7.10 -50.65
CA PHE A 683 4.56 -7.27 -52.09
C PHE A 683 3.28 -7.25 -52.95
N THR A 684 2.21 -6.63 -52.45
CA THR A 684 0.91 -6.49 -53.14
C THR A 684 0.91 -5.49 -54.29
N ARG A 685 2.01 -4.74 -54.46
CA ARG A 685 2.23 -3.78 -55.54
C ARG A 685 2.75 -4.44 -56.83
N SER A 686 2.58 -3.78 -57.97
CA SER A 686 3.23 -4.18 -59.23
C SER A 686 4.33 -3.19 -59.61
N VAL A 687 5.58 -3.66 -59.68
CA VAL A 687 6.76 -2.85 -59.98
C VAL A 687 7.66 -3.62 -60.94
N SER A 688 8.16 -2.95 -61.98
CA SER A 688 9.21 -3.46 -62.87
C SER A 688 10.53 -2.75 -62.61
N ASN A 689 11.65 -3.40 -62.91
CA ASN A 689 13.00 -2.82 -62.77
C ASN A 689 13.40 -2.49 -61.32
N GLY A 690 13.01 -3.36 -60.37
CA GLY A 690 13.27 -3.19 -58.95
C GLY A 690 12.12 -3.69 -58.09
N TRP A 691 12.29 -3.57 -56.77
CA TRP A 691 11.20 -3.83 -55.83
C TRP A 691 10.48 -2.55 -55.40
N GLY A 692 11.03 -1.35 -55.63
CA GLY A 692 10.41 -0.09 -55.25
C GLY A 692 10.35 0.10 -53.73
N THR A 693 9.30 0.76 -53.23
CA THR A 693 9.12 1.05 -51.80
C THR A 693 8.27 -0.03 -51.11
N SER A 694 8.71 -0.48 -49.94
CA SER A 694 8.00 -1.47 -49.11
C SER A 694 6.67 -0.93 -48.58
N THR A 695 5.83 -1.82 -48.04
CA THR A 695 4.56 -1.44 -47.39
C THR A 695 4.78 -0.46 -46.23
N SER A 696 5.87 -0.59 -45.48
CA SER A 696 6.23 0.32 -44.39
C SER A 696 7.01 1.58 -44.82
N GLY A 697 7.17 1.82 -46.13
CA GLY A 697 7.75 3.06 -46.66
C GLY A 697 9.26 3.05 -46.92
N HIS A 698 9.95 1.92 -46.72
CA HIS A 698 11.39 1.82 -46.95
C HIS A 698 11.70 1.50 -48.42
N ALA A 699 12.68 2.18 -49.02
CA ALA A 699 13.10 1.90 -50.39
C ALA A 699 13.99 0.65 -50.46
N TRP A 700 13.66 -0.28 -51.37
CA TRP A 700 14.53 -1.40 -51.70
C TRP A 700 15.64 -0.98 -52.66
N SER A 701 16.88 -1.20 -52.24
CA SER A 701 18.08 -1.03 -53.05
C SER A 701 18.50 -2.35 -53.69
N LEU A 702 19.20 -2.27 -54.83
CA LEU A 702 19.61 -3.44 -55.62
C LEU A 702 21.14 -3.50 -55.73
N THR A 703 21.70 -4.71 -55.72
CA THR A 703 23.11 -4.91 -56.10
C THR A 703 23.35 -6.30 -56.69
N GLY A 704 24.13 -6.33 -57.77
CA GLY A 704 24.32 -7.46 -58.66
C GLY A 704 23.22 -7.57 -59.72
N GLY A 705 23.60 -7.76 -60.99
CA GLY A 705 22.66 -7.88 -62.11
C GLY A 705 22.12 -6.58 -62.67
N LEU A 706 21.10 -6.70 -63.52
CA LEU A 706 20.37 -5.57 -64.10
C LEU A 706 19.12 -5.26 -63.24
N ALA A 707 18.64 -4.01 -63.29
CA ALA A 707 17.41 -3.64 -62.58
C ALA A 707 16.20 -4.50 -63.02
N SER A 708 16.13 -4.87 -64.30
CA SER A 708 15.11 -5.75 -64.88
C SER A 708 15.11 -7.17 -64.31
N ASP A 709 16.18 -7.57 -63.60
CA ASP A 709 16.22 -8.87 -62.90
C ASP A 709 15.32 -8.86 -61.65
N TYR A 710 14.81 -7.71 -61.23
CA TYR A 710 13.99 -7.54 -60.04
C TYR A 710 12.63 -6.96 -60.40
N SER A 711 11.56 -7.52 -59.82
CA SER A 711 10.20 -7.02 -60.01
C SER A 711 9.30 -7.41 -58.84
N VAL A 712 8.13 -6.79 -58.74
CA VAL A 712 7.04 -7.23 -57.86
C VAL A 712 5.81 -7.44 -58.74
N ASN A 713 5.15 -8.58 -58.63
CA ASN A 713 4.08 -8.98 -59.56
C ASN A 713 2.66 -8.74 -59.02
N GLY A 714 2.50 -7.98 -57.93
CA GLY A 714 1.22 -7.80 -57.23
C GLY A 714 0.93 -8.85 -56.14
N THR A 715 1.80 -9.86 -55.98
CA THR A 715 1.67 -10.87 -54.91
C THR A 715 3.01 -11.23 -54.27
N ARG A 716 4.13 -11.13 -55.00
CA ARG A 716 5.47 -11.53 -54.54
C ARG A 716 6.54 -10.65 -55.15
N GLY A 717 7.62 -10.43 -54.40
CA GLY A 717 8.89 -9.93 -54.91
C GLY A 717 9.62 -11.03 -55.69
N LEU A 718 10.16 -10.69 -56.86
CA LEU A 718 10.79 -11.63 -57.78
C LEU A 718 12.26 -11.27 -57.97
N ILE A 719 13.13 -12.28 -57.96
CA ILE A 719 14.55 -12.20 -58.30
C ILE A 719 14.84 -13.17 -59.44
N SER A 720 15.06 -12.65 -60.63
CA SER A 720 15.37 -13.40 -61.86
C SER A 720 16.85 -13.74 -61.94
N LEU A 721 17.19 -15.02 -61.83
CA LEU A 721 18.55 -15.52 -61.92
C LEU A 721 18.85 -15.96 -63.35
N GLY A 722 19.33 -15.02 -64.18
CA GLY A 722 19.67 -15.26 -65.60
C GLY A 722 21.04 -15.89 -65.87
N ALA A 723 21.85 -16.13 -64.83
CA ALA A 723 23.19 -16.74 -64.95
C ALA A 723 23.57 -17.52 -63.68
N VAL A 724 24.40 -18.55 -63.84
CA VAL A 724 25.00 -19.29 -62.72
C VAL A 724 26.17 -18.52 -62.10
N ASN A 725 26.48 -18.79 -60.83
CA ASN A 725 27.57 -18.14 -60.08
C ASN A 725 27.48 -16.59 -60.11
N SER A 726 26.28 -16.05 -60.15
CA SER A 726 26.02 -14.62 -60.17
C SER A 726 25.04 -14.26 -59.06
N LEU A 727 25.47 -13.41 -58.12
CA LEU A 727 24.64 -12.99 -57.00
C LEU A 727 23.62 -11.96 -57.47
N ARG A 728 22.38 -12.08 -56.99
CA ARG A 728 21.33 -11.07 -57.09
C ARG A 728 20.84 -10.74 -55.69
N SER A 729 20.79 -9.46 -55.36
CA SER A 729 20.51 -9.00 -54.00
C SER A 729 19.61 -7.78 -53.99
N THR A 730 18.67 -7.78 -53.06
CA THR A 730 17.88 -6.62 -52.64
C THR A 730 18.17 -6.33 -51.18
N TYR A 731 18.18 -5.07 -50.78
CA TYR A 731 18.47 -4.69 -49.39
C TYR A 731 17.82 -3.38 -48.98
N ILE A 732 17.66 -3.21 -47.68
CA ILE A 732 17.22 -1.98 -47.02
C ILE A 732 18.44 -1.28 -46.44
N ALA A 733 18.73 -0.08 -46.96
CA ALA A 733 19.79 0.79 -46.44
C ALA A 733 19.26 1.82 -45.43
N GLY A 734 17.98 2.18 -45.54
CA GLY A 734 17.34 3.22 -44.70
C GLY A 734 17.07 2.79 -43.26
N LEU A 735 17.27 1.52 -42.93
CA LEU A 735 17.13 0.95 -41.59
C LEU A 735 18.35 0.06 -41.30
N ALA A 736 19.47 0.69 -40.95
CA ALA A 736 20.70 -0.02 -40.61
C ALA A 736 20.70 -0.40 -39.13
N VAL A 737 20.83 -1.69 -38.82
CA VAL A 737 20.73 -2.22 -37.45
C VAL A 737 21.78 -3.27 -37.16
N ALA A 738 22.18 -3.36 -35.89
CA ALA A 738 23.04 -4.43 -35.40
C ALA A 738 22.21 -5.62 -34.95
N ASP A 739 21.14 -5.38 -34.19
CA ASP A 739 20.21 -6.43 -33.78
C ASP A 739 18.90 -6.32 -34.57
N ILE A 740 18.46 -7.45 -35.09
CA ILE A 740 17.26 -7.54 -35.92
C ILE A 740 16.60 -8.89 -35.65
N ASP A 741 15.28 -8.91 -35.55
CA ASP A 741 14.48 -10.13 -35.60
C ASP A 741 13.53 -10.02 -36.79
N ARG A 742 13.81 -10.76 -37.86
CA ARG A 742 13.15 -10.63 -39.16
C ARG A 742 12.61 -11.97 -39.63
N THR A 743 11.39 -11.97 -40.15
CA THR A 743 10.77 -13.13 -40.78
C THR A 743 10.32 -12.82 -42.20
N PHE A 744 10.59 -13.71 -43.15
CA PHE A 744 10.11 -13.61 -44.53
C PHE A 744 9.85 -14.98 -45.15
N THR A 745 9.05 -15.01 -46.21
CA THR A 745 8.70 -16.22 -46.95
C THR A 745 9.46 -16.29 -48.27
N VAL A 746 9.94 -17.48 -48.63
CA VAL A 746 10.68 -17.74 -49.87
C VAL A 746 10.10 -18.95 -50.59
N ARG A 747 10.01 -18.85 -51.93
CA ARG A 747 9.80 -19.99 -52.84
C ARG A 747 10.92 -20.08 -53.87
N VAL A 748 11.39 -21.31 -54.07
CA VAL A 748 12.23 -21.69 -55.21
C VAL A 748 11.36 -22.53 -56.15
N PRO A 749 10.91 -22.02 -57.30
CA PRO A 749 9.87 -22.67 -58.11
C PRO A 749 10.40 -23.71 -59.09
N VAL A 750 11.53 -24.35 -58.77
CA VAL A 750 12.17 -25.40 -59.58
C VAL A 750 12.87 -26.40 -58.66
N ILE A 751 12.99 -27.65 -59.10
CA ILE A 751 13.88 -28.62 -58.47
C ILE A 751 15.29 -28.39 -59.01
N PRO A 752 16.33 -28.19 -58.16
CA PRO A 752 17.69 -27.96 -58.63
C PRO A 752 18.23 -29.11 -59.50
N THR A 753 18.86 -28.78 -60.62
CA THR A 753 19.58 -29.75 -61.48
C THR A 753 21.05 -29.34 -61.63
N GLY A 754 21.96 -30.31 -61.66
CA GLY A 754 23.40 -30.08 -61.77
C GLY A 754 24.06 -29.62 -60.46
N ALA A 755 23.59 -28.53 -59.85
CA ALA A 755 24.04 -28.02 -58.56
C ALA A 755 22.91 -27.30 -57.81
N GLY A 756 23.10 -27.03 -56.52
CA GLY A 756 22.07 -26.45 -55.67
C GLY A 756 21.72 -24.98 -55.93
N ILE A 757 20.63 -24.54 -55.32
CA ILE A 757 20.13 -23.15 -55.36
C ILE A 757 20.15 -22.59 -53.94
N GLN A 758 20.60 -21.35 -53.77
CA GLN A 758 20.69 -20.70 -52.46
C GLN A 758 19.81 -19.46 -52.37
N VAL A 759 19.11 -19.31 -51.25
CA VAL A 759 18.43 -18.07 -50.85
C VAL A 759 18.88 -17.70 -49.45
N ARG A 760 19.36 -16.47 -49.31
CA ARG A 760 20.08 -15.95 -48.14
C ARG A 760 19.37 -14.74 -47.57
N SER A 761 19.31 -14.66 -46.25
CA SER A 761 19.04 -13.42 -45.52
C SER A 761 20.36 -12.74 -45.21
N MET A 762 20.53 -11.49 -45.61
CA MET A 762 21.71 -10.68 -45.28
C MET A 762 21.42 -9.88 -44.03
N VAL A 763 22.32 -9.88 -43.04
CA VAL A 763 22.23 -9.01 -41.84
C VAL A 763 23.59 -8.40 -41.52
N ARG A 764 23.61 -7.22 -40.88
CA ARG A 764 24.81 -6.41 -40.61
C ARG A 764 25.66 -6.15 -41.85
N TRP A 765 25.00 -5.87 -42.98
CA TRP A 765 25.65 -5.82 -44.28
C TRP A 765 26.28 -4.45 -44.56
N ASP A 766 27.60 -4.43 -44.62
CA ASP A 766 28.36 -3.40 -45.32
C ASP A 766 28.43 -3.75 -46.81
N VAL A 767 27.62 -3.05 -47.60
CA VAL A 767 27.47 -3.29 -49.04
C VAL A 767 28.74 -2.94 -49.82
N ALA A 768 29.49 -1.93 -49.39
CA ALA A 768 30.69 -1.47 -50.08
C ALA A 768 31.86 -2.44 -49.88
N VAL A 769 32.01 -2.97 -48.67
CA VAL A 769 33.11 -3.88 -48.30
C VAL A 769 32.77 -5.35 -48.58
N GLY A 770 31.48 -5.70 -48.63
CA GLY A 770 31.05 -7.09 -48.79
C GLY A 770 31.20 -7.89 -47.50
N THR A 771 30.99 -7.24 -46.35
CA THR A 771 31.03 -7.85 -45.02
C THR A 771 29.60 -8.02 -44.50
N TYR A 772 29.20 -9.22 -44.08
CA TYR A 772 27.84 -9.53 -43.62
C TYR A 772 27.73 -10.94 -43.01
N TYR A 773 26.72 -11.19 -42.17
CA TYR A 773 26.23 -12.54 -41.91
C TYR A 773 25.19 -12.94 -42.96
N MET A 774 25.16 -14.23 -43.30
CA MET A 774 24.24 -14.80 -44.29
C MET A 774 23.64 -16.14 -43.85
N PRO A 775 22.67 -16.14 -42.92
CA PRO A 775 21.79 -17.29 -42.73
C PRO A 775 21.04 -17.59 -44.04
N GLN A 776 21.12 -18.84 -44.50
CA GLN A 776 20.58 -19.22 -45.81
C GLN A 776 19.99 -20.63 -45.80
N ILE A 777 19.03 -20.84 -46.70
CA ILE A 777 18.67 -22.19 -47.16
C ILE A 777 19.43 -22.50 -48.45
N GLN A 778 19.91 -23.73 -48.55
CA GLN A 778 20.47 -24.32 -49.77
C GLN A 778 19.65 -25.54 -50.13
N ILE A 779 19.09 -25.55 -51.33
CA ILE A 779 18.32 -26.68 -51.85
C ILE A 779 19.22 -27.47 -52.78
N GLU A 780 19.41 -28.74 -52.48
CA GLU A 780 20.28 -29.64 -53.22
C GLU A 780 19.53 -30.32 -54.39
N THR A 781 20.28 -30.93 -55.30
CA THR A 781 19.72 -31.72 -56.42
C THR A 781 18.96 -32.97 -55.95
N SER A 782 19.22 -33.44 -54.73
CA SER A 782 18.45 -34.50 -54.05
C SER A 782 17.13 -34.00 -53.45
N SER A 783 16.78 -32.73 -53.63
CA SER A 783 15.67 -32.04 -52.95
C SER A 783 15.83 -31.94 -51.43
N ALA A 784 17.00 -32.26 -50.88
CA ALA A 784 17.31 -31.97 -49.48
C ALA A 784 17.48 -30.46 -49.27
N VAL A 785 16.99 -29.95 -48.14
CA VAL A 785 17.13 -28.55 -47.75
C VAL A 785 18.12 -28.44 -46.61
N THR A 786 19.18 -27.66 -46.78
CA THR A 786 20.20 -27.42 -45.76
C THR A 786 20.10 -25.97 -45.28
N ALA A 787 19.92 -25.78 -43.98
CA ALA A 787 20.08 -24.48 -43.33
C ALA A 787 21.55 -24.27 -42.96
N THR A 788 22.12 -23.12 -43.31
CA THR A 788 23.50 -22.78 -42.91
C THR A 788 23.55 -21.35 -42.38
N ILE A 789 24.40 -21.13 -41.39
CA ILE A 789 24.79 -19.79 -40.93
C ILE A 789 26.24 -19.58 -41.36
N ARG A 790 26.48 -18.55 -42.16
CA ARG A 790 27.81 -18.23 -42.69
C ARG A 790 28.07 -16.73 -42.52
N LYS A 791 29.33 -16.33 -42.60
CA LYS A 791 29.76 -14.93 -42.68
C LYS A 791 30.57 -14.68 -43.94
N SER A 792 30.57 -13.45 -44.41
CA SER A 792 31.54 -12.91 -45.37
C SER A 792 32.26 -11.76 -44.69
N VAL A 793 33.59 -11.76 -44.68
CA VAL A 793 34.40 -10.64 -44.20
C VAL A 793 35.28 -10.19 -45.35
N ALA A 794 35.05 -8.98 -45.86
CA ALA A 794 35.71 -8.46 -47.07
C ALA A 794 35.66 -9.44 -48.26
N GLY A 795 34.52 -10.11 -48.46
CA GLY A 795 34.31 -11.09 -49.52
C GLY A 795 34.80 -12.53 -49.23
N VAL A 796 35.48 -12.76 -48.10
CA VAL A 796 35.92 -14.11 -47.69
C VAL A 796 34.82 -14.82 -46.92
N ASN A 797 34.33 -15.96 -47.43
CA ASN A 797 33.19 -16.67 -46.88
C ASN A 797 33.60 -17.79 -45.90
N THR A 798 33.03 -17.78 -44.70
CA THR A 798 33.25 -18.80 -43.66
C THR A 798 31.91 -19.38 -43.21
N THR A 799 31.81 -20.70 -43.12
CA THR A 799 30.61 -21.37 -42.57
C THR A 799 30.75 -21.51 -41.06
N LEU A 800 29.77 -21.02 -40.32
CA LEU A 800 29.71 -21.13 -38.86
C LEU A 800 28.91 -22.35 -38.43
N ARG A 801 27.78 -22.60 -39.12
CA ARG A 801 26.86 -23.70 -38.82
C ARG A 801 26.24 -24.28 -40.10
N SER A 802 25.90 -25.56 -40.06
CA SER A 802 25.24 -26.27 -41.17
C SER A 802 24.38 -27.42 -40.64
N LYS A 803 23.12 -27.50 -41.08
CA LYS A 803 22.16 -28.51 -40.65
C LYS A 803 21.20 -28.87 -41.79
N VAL A 804 21.08 -30.16 -42.09
CA VAL A 804 20.07 -30.66 -43.04
C VAL A 804 18.71 -30.68 -42.35
N LEU A 805 17.74 -29.99 -42.94
CA LEU A 805 16.34 -29.98 -42.52
C LEU A 805 15.71 -31.23 -43.13
N GLY A 806 15.16 -32.14 -42.32
CA GLY A 806 14.54 -33.39 -42.77
C GLY A 806 13.24 -33.20 -43.59
N VAL A 807 13.19 -32.17 -44.45
CA VAL A 807 12.09 -31.80 -45.34
C VAL A 807 12.55 -31.98 -46.79
N THR A 808 11.64 -32.45 -47.64
CA THR A 808 11.89 -32.61 -49.08
C THR A 808 11.32 -31.40 -49.82
N HIS A 809 12.15 -30.78 -50.66
CA HIS A 809 11.75 -29.64 -51.47
C HIS A 809 10.84 -30.03 -52.64
N THR A 810 9.85 -29.17 -52.92
CA THR A 810 9.06 -29.18 -54.16
C THR A 810 8.99 -27.76 -54.71
N ALA A 811 8.77 -27.61 -56.02
CA ALA A 811 8.64 -26.31 -56.68
C ALA A 811 7.49 -25.44 -56.13
N THR A 812 6.57 -26.01 -55.35
CA THR A 812 5.44 -25.30 -54.73
C THR A 812 5.63 -25.03 -53.24
N THR A 813 6.71 -25.52 -52.62
CA THR A 813 6.95 -25.35 -51.19
C THR A 813 7.36 -23.92 -50.85
N ASP A 814 6.62 -23.28 -49.95
CA ASP A 814 7.05 -22.04 -49.30
C ASP A 814 7.76 -22.34 -47.98
N TYR A 815 8.90 -21.69 -47.79
CA TYR A 815 9.66 -21.71 -46.54
C TYR A 815 9.54 -20.35 -45.85
N ARG A 816 9.22 -20.36 -44.56
CA ARG A 816 9.41 -19.20 -43.68
C ARG A 816 10.80 -19.26 -43.08
N LEU A 817 11.52 -18.16 -43.19
CA LEU A 817 12.86 -17.97 -42.65
C LEU A 817 12.76 -16.86 -41.60
N ARG A 818 13.12 -17.16 -40.36
CA ARG A 818 13.31 -16.18 -39.29
C ARG A 818 14.79 -16.09 -38.94
N VAL A 819 15.32 -14.88 -38.95
CA VAL A 819 16.72 -14.57 -38.61
C VAL A 819 16.72 -13.57 -37.48
N ARG A 820 17.44 -13.89 -36.40
CA ARG A 820 17.65 -12.98 -35.28
C ARG A 820 19.14 -12.74 -35.05
N THR A 821 19.58 -11.49 -34.97
CA THR A 821 20.88 -11.12 -34.41
C THR A 821 20.67 -10.40 -33.09
N GLU A 822 21.41 -10.80 -32.06
CA GLU A 822 21.34 -10.24 -30.71
C GLU A 822 22.74 -10.27 -30.10
N GLY A 823 23.36 -9.11 -29.94
CA GLY A 823 24.75 -9.02 -29.52
C GLY A 823 25.68 -9.83 -30.44
N SER A 824 26.29 -10.90 -29.95
CA SER A 824 27.18 -11.78 -30.72
C SER A 824 26.51 -13.07 -31.20
N TRP A 825 25.21 -13.24 -30.95
CA TRP A 825 24.47 -14.43 -31.38
C TRP A 825 23.73 -14.19 -32.69
N ILE A 826 23.77 -15.20 -33.56
CA ILE A 826 23.05 -15.26 -34.83
C ILE A 826 22.17 -16.50 -34.79
N TYR A 827 20.86 -16.30 -34.76
CA TYR A 827 19.87 -17.36 -34.75
C TYR A 827 19.21 -17.50 -36.12
N PHE A 828 18.94 -18.74 -36.52
CA PHE A 828 18.24 -19.03 -37.76
C PHE A 828 17.18 -20.11 -37.56
N LYS A 829 15.96 -19.82 -37.98
CA LYS A 829 14.82 -20.73 -37.94
C LYS A 829 14.22 -20.87 -39.33
N VAL A 830 13.94 -22.11 -39.73
CA VAL A 830 13.34 -22.44 -41.03
C VAL A 830 12.24 -23.47 -40.84
N TRP A 831 11.07 -23.20 -41.42
CA TRP A 831 9.95 -24.13 -41.45
C TRP A 831 9.11 -23.90 -42.71
N THR A 832 8.25 -24.85 -43.05
CA THR A 832 7.33 -24.68 -44.19
C THR A 832 6.07 -23.92 -43.76
N THR A 833 5.42 -23.20 -44.67
CA THR A 833 4.16 -22.48 -44.36
C THR A 833 3.00 -23.41 -43.98
N ALA A 834 3.11 -24.70 -44.28
CA ALA A 834 2.16 -25.73 -43.86
C ALA A 834 2.31 -26.14 -42.38
N GLN A 835 3.35 -25.68 -41.70
CA GLN A 835 3.66 -26.01 -40.31
C GLN A 835 3.56 -24.75 -39.43
N ALA A 836 3.19 -24.95 -38.16
CA ALA A 836 3.31 -23.90 -37.15
C ALA A 836 4.80 -23.53 -36.93
N GLU A 837 5.06 -22.30 -36.48
CA GLU A 837 6.43 -21.89 -36.14
C GLU A 837 6.99 -22.81 -35.04
N PRO A 838 8.17 -23.43 -35.26
CA PRO A 838 8.82 -24.23 -34.23
C PRO A 838 9.20 -23.39 -32.99
N THR A 839 9.03 -23.96 -31.80
CA THR A 839 9.42 -23.31 -30.53
C THR A 839 10.94 -23.12 -30.45
N GLN A 840 11.72 -24.11 -30.93
CA GLN A 840 13.19 -24.05 -30.96
C GLN A 840 13.73 -23.42 -32.25
N TRP A 841 14.87 -22.74 -32.14
CA TRP A 841 15.65 -22.31 -33.30
C TRP A 841 16.18 -23.53 -34.08
N THR A 842 16.21 -23.44 -35.41
CA THR A 842 16.75 -24.51 -36.25
C THR A 842 18.25 -24.68 -35.98
N ASP A 843 18.97 -23.55 -35.91
CA ASP A 843 20.36 -23.49 -35.48
C ASP A 843 20.73 -22.09 -34.95
N ALA A 844 21.86 -21.98 -34.24
CA ALA A 844 22.40 -20.73 -33.72
C ALA A 844 23.94 -20.72 -33.74
N ALA A 845 24.55 -19.56 -33.97
CA ALA A 845 26.00 -19.37 -33.96
C ALA A 845 26.37 -18.19 -33.05
N TRP A 846 27.50 -18.30 -32.35
CA TRP A 846 28.14 -17.18 -31.67
C TRP A 846 29.34 -16.71 -32.50
N ASP A 847 29.42 -15.42 -32.80
CA ASP A 847 30.50 -14.83 -33.59
C ASP A 847 30.65 -13.33 -33.32
N THR A 848 31.89 -12.82 -33.29
CA THR A 848 32.21 -11.42 -32.95
C THR A 848 32.86 -10.64 -34.10
N ASP A 849 33.00 -11.22 -35.29
CA ASP A 849 33.76 -10.55 -36.37
C ASP A 849 32.99 -9.39 -37.00
N ILE A 850 31.65 -9.40 -36.89
CA ILE A 850 30.77 -8.36 -37.44
C ILE A 850 29.82 -7.89 -36.35
N THR A 851 30.12 -6.74 -35.74
CA THR A 851 29.35 -6.14 -34.64
C THR A 851 28.65 -4.84 -35.01
N THR A 852 29.10 -4.16 -36.07
CA THR A 852 28.54 -2.89 -36.52
C THR A 852 27.15 -3.06 -37.13
N ALA A 853 26.28 -2.07 -36.88
CA ALA A 853 25.00 -1.97 -37.57
C ALA A 853 25.21 -1.85 -39.09
N GLY A 854 24.32 -2.46 -39.87
CA GLY A 854 24.43 -2.43 -41.33
C GLY A 854 23.11 -2.72 -42.03
N ALA A 855 23.15 -2.66 -43.35
CA ALA A 855 22.00 -3.01 -44.17
C ALA A 855 21.61 -4.48 -43.98
N TRP A 856 20.42 -4.84 -44.44
CA TRP A 856 19.95 -6.21 -44.43
C TRP A 856 19.02 -6.43 -45.61
N GLY A 857 18.79 -7.68 -46.00
CA GLY A 857 18.05 -7.95 -47.24
C GLY A 857 17.98 -9.40 -47.66
N VAL A 858 17.63 -9.64 -48.92
CA VAL A 858 17.57 -10.98 -49.52
C VAL A 858 18.57 -11.09 -50.64
N ARG A 859 19.26 -12.22 -50.71
CA ARG A 859 20.18 -12.55 -51.80
C ARG A 859 19.92 -13.95 -52.31
N ALA A 860 19.99 -14.14 -53.61
CA ALA A 860 19.85 -15.45 -54.24
C ALA A 860 20.95 -15.70 -55.28
N ALA A 861 21.27 -16.98 -55.48
CA ALA A 861 22.21 -17.41 -56.49
C ALA A 861 21.99 -18.89 -56.88
N LEU A 862 22.30 -19.20 -58.14
CA LEU A 862 22.49 -20.56 -58.63
C LEU A 862 23.97 -20.93 -58.45
N LEU A 863 24.25 -22.07 -57.80
CA LEU A 863 25.63 -22.51 -57.59
C LEU A 863 26.32 -22.88 -58.92
N THR A 864 27.64 -22.80 -58.92
CA THR A 864 28.47 -23.24 -60.05
C THR A 864 28.12 -24.70 -60.41
N GLY A 865 27.77 -24.95 -61.67
CA GLY A 865 27.35 -26.27 -62.15
C GLY A 865 25.84 -26.50 -62.17
N ASN A 866 25.01 -25.53 -61.77
CA ASN A 866 23.56 -25.63 -61.92
C ASN A 866 23.17 -25.60 -63.42
N THR A 867 22.20 -26.44 -63.80
CA THR A 867 21.77 -26.65 -65.19
C THR A 867 20.28 -26.40 -65.42
N ASN A 868 19.58 -25.77 -64.46
CA ASN A 868 18.18 -25.43 -64.64
C ASN A 868 18.00 -24.46 -65.82
N SER A 869 16.86 -24.53 -66.51
CA SER A 869 16.52 -23.55 -67.55
C SER A 869 16.48 -22.14 -66.97
N LEU A 870 17.23 -21.22 -67.59
CA LEU A 870 17.35 -19.84 -67.13
C LEU A 870 16.31 -18.94 -67.82
N PRO A 871 15.76 -17.92 -67.13
CA PRO A 871 16.05 -17.58 -65.74
C PRO A 871 15.28 -18.45 -64.73
N VAL A 872 15.92 -18.76 -63.60
CA VAL A 872 15.19 -19.26 -62.42
C VAL A 872 14.72 -18.07 -61.59
N VAL A 873 13.42 -17.95 -61.34
CA VAL A 873 12.82 -16.78 -60.65
C VAL A 873 12.50 -17.11 -59.20
N ILE A 874 13.33 -16.65 -58.27
CA ILE A 874 13.09 -16.79 -56.82
C ILE A 874 11.98 -15.84 -56.41
N GLN A 875 11.09 -16.30 -55.53
CA GLN A 875 9.95 -15.51 -55.06
C GLN A 875 10.07 -15.25 -53.55
N VAL A 876 9.78 -14.02 -53.14
CA VAL A 876 9.83 -13.55 -51.75
C VAL A 876 8.50 -12.89 -51.40
N ASP A 877 8.02 -13.11 -50.18
CA ASP A 877 6.74 -12.59 -49.70
C ASP A 877 6.74 -12.42 -48.18
N ASN A 878 5.79 -11.64 -47.64
CA ASN A 878 5.54 -11.43 -46.20
C ASN A 878 6.82 -11.17 -45.39
N ASP A 879 7.58 -10.15 -45.79
CA ASP A 879 8.85 -9.79 -45.15
C ASP A 879 8.59 -8.74 -44.06
N THR A 880 8.88 -9.05 -42.79
CA THR A 880 8.56 -8.19 -41.65
C THR A 880 9.60 -8.31 -40.53
N THR A 881 9.78 -7.24 -39.76
CA THR A 881 10.56 -7.27 -38.52
C THR A 881 9.65 -7.41 -37.29
N ALA A 882 10.10 -8.18 -36.30
CA ALA A 882 9.60 -8.10 -34.93
C ALA A 882 10.42 -7.08 -34.11
N ASN A 883 11.72 -6.96 -34.40
CA ASN A 883 12.63 -5.96 -33.86
C ASN A 883 13.55 -5.45 -34.99
N PRO A 884 13.73 -4.13 -35.21
CA PRO A 884 13.10 -3.02 -34.50
C PRO A 884 11.60 -2.83 -34.84
N GLN A 885 10.95 -2.00 -34.01
CA GLN A 885 9.55 -1.60 -34.10
C GLN A 885 9.44 -0.11 -34.46
N ARG A 886 8.32 0.31 -35.04
CA ARG A 886 8.01 1.72 -35.31
C ARG A 886 6.91 2.19 -34.38
N PHE A 887 7.22 3.23 -33.62
CA PHE A 887 6.28 3.92 -32.76
C PHE A 887 5.75 5.14 -33.52
N THR A 888 4.44 5.32 -33.52
CA THR A 888 3.82 6.59 -33.91
C THR A 888 3.52 7.37 -32.66
N VAL A 889 3.97 8.62 -32.59
CA VAL A 889 3.90 9.44 -31.38
C VAL A 889 3.36 10.83 -31.62
N THR A 890 2.67 11.37 -30.61
CA THR A 890 2.51 12.82 -30.43
C THR A 890 3.69 13.33 -29.60
N ARG A 891 4.42 14.30 -30.13
CA ARG A 891 5.65 14.85 -29.52
C ARG A 891 5.32 15.86 -28.41
N ALA A 892 6.28 16.07 -27.52
CA ALA A 892 6.26 17.13 -26.51
C ALA A 892 4.98 17.24 -25.66
N VAL A 893 4.46 16.12 -25.14
CA VAL A 893 3.27 16.09 -24.27
C VAL A 893 3.49 16.88 -22.98
N ASN A 894 4.75 17.03 -22.56
CA ASN A 894 5.18 17.87 -21.44
C ASN A 894 5.72 19.25 -21.87
N ASN A 895 5.37 19.74 -23.06
CA ASN A 895 5.82 21.01 -23.64
C ASN A 895 7.35 21.14 -23.85
N ILE A 896 8.07 20.02 -24.01
CA ILE A 896 9.52 20.00 -24.29
C ILE A 896 9.80 19.43 -25.69
N PRO A 897 9.79 20.25 -26.76
CA PRO A 897 10.17 19.78 -28.09
C PRO A 897 11.70 19.76 -28.27
N LYS A 898 12.28 18.62 -28.64
CA LYS A 898 13.72 18.55 -28.97
C LYS A 898 14.12 17.42 -29.92
N ASP A 899 15.31 17.55 -30.49
CA ASP A 899 15.95 16.50 -31.28
C ASP A 899 16.56 15.43 -30.35
N HIS A 900 16.57 14.17 -30.80
CA HIS A 900 17.24 13.06 -30.11
C HIS A 900 18.22 12.34 -31.02
N SER A 901 19.35 11.93 -30.47
CA SER A 901 20.37 11.17 -31.19
C SER A 901 19.98 9.70 -31.35
N ALA A 902 20.55 9.04 -32.36
CA ALA A 902 20.55 7.58 -32.44
C ALA A 902 21.15 6.98 -31.16
N GLY A 903 20.61 5.87 -30.70
CA GLY A 903 21.00 5.19 -29.46
C GLY A 903 20.47 5.82 -28.18
N ALA A 904 19.65 6.88 -28.24
CA ALA A 904 19.02 7.42 -27.04
C ALA A 904 18.03 6.40 -26.44
N GLU A 905 18.18 6.12 -25.15
CA GLU A 905 17.31 5.21 -24.40
C GLU A 905 15.85 5.70 -24.43
N LEU A 906 14.96 4.76 -24.65
CA LEU A 906 13.52 4.93 -24.69
C LEU A 906 12.89 3.95 -23.71
N THR A 907 12.17 4.49 -22.74
CA THR A 907 11.48 3.74 -21.69
C THR A 907 10.04 4.24 -21.59
N LEU A 908 9.18 3.53 -20.87
CA LEU A 908 7.95 4.13 -20.37
C LEU A 908 8.31 5.42 -19.62
N SER A 909 7.51 6.46 -19.80
CA SER A 909 7.69 7.72 -19.08
C SER A 909 7.49 7.54 -17.56
N GLN A 910 6.65 6.57 -17.19
CA GLN A 910 6.36 6.17 -15.81
C GLN A 910 6.35 4.63 -15.73
N PRO A 911 7.52 3.97 -15.64
CA PRO A 911 7.57 2.51 -15.60
C PRO A 911 7.03 1.96 -14.27
N ASN A 912 6.39 0.80 -14.30
CA ASN A 912 6.00 0.05 -13.12
C ASN A 912 7.08 -1.00 -12.80
N HIS A 913 7.28 -1.31 -11.51
CA HIS A 913 8.27 -2.30 -11.06
C HIS A 913 7.58 -3.58 -10.59
N LEU A 914 8.21 -4.74 -10.84
CA LEU A 914 7.76 -6.04 -10.31
C LEU A 914 7.94 -6.06 -8.78
N GLY A 915 6.91 -6.54 -8.04
CA GLY A 915 6.90 -6.56 -6.58
C GLY A 915 6.08 -5.43 -5.93
N LEU A 916 5.08 -4.91 -6.65
CA LEU A 916 4.07 -3.95 -6.20
C LEU A 916 2.69 -4.59 -6.20
#